data_AF-A0A9J8DIW8-F1
#
_entry.id   AF-A0A9J8DIW8-F1
#
_cell.length_a   1.000
_cell.length_b   1.000
_cell.length_c   1.000
_cell.angle_alpha   90.00
_cell.angle_beta   90.00
_cell.angle_gamma   90.00
#
_symmetry.space_group_name_H-M   'P 1'
#
loop_
_entity.id
_entity.type
_entity.pdbx_description
1 polymer ?
#
loop_
_entity_poly.entity_id
_entity_poly.type
_entity_poly.pdbx_seq_one_letter_code
_entity_poly.pdbx_strand_id
1 'polypeptide(L)'
;MAGTTRHITIQKHQTFPQLERCTKCCNNFHCPFCMASIFKPCRPDKVKLHLKSHCNKAVVHGDFTIHRCGLGCRASLHYHCMYCPTTILRRGDFKNHLQVCKRNPNSESATKALSSTSTPVTPPTVINAPSVIETAESIPSIPYTPPNTNTDMTSLMITDTPSTTTAAAGKFRVRPVIKKRCPSCNILINKNNLPKHMERKHTDQSALDISETFQLTSQCIDDTNGIFAVLKVGKGHGIPLHVQYQALGENNRVLCESSECQINIDVAQRSGITSYQCMHISAASFCKSSAEQVSLEEDVLTEMVRGKWFSEKKKKECLALQQLANSSCAPLSVHTSIGISSAKKFISVFEPNVSSYSRLGRVMVVYNTKLDSWHCPCTKLRRSCLHKYVAKWHLFQTQRELFRTEGSPDKPHSEEEDITDNRHVYPPKGLGLNYMVNYILQNKKIPAVLPEDMRVPSPLKDYPQNLCPNETVCQECPGDVLLSDPMLITQNAKILTNWCIIKDVATYCKQCPQCGMFYRYQEWKDRLHNFNDHIILDIPLCLTLRNLLQVHTSVSRAVEFLQRTTGVEFPPADTMLDAYLQFEALTDHEYKYSCPTCGDHPPVVLMGVHKQTASPLSENDIEKPPEDFKGEVSLEEFWESLSKEMTCRGFVANAEHNPFAILPSYHFWAPWIGKNTRHSDTVLNTEFEKVHTSSEILKMTVTEERLREELFKQKDDVIRTLCIECDVDSTGSRSDLLLRLCSELKSKQTCDKISSKIWSSSGGWGVIMCPCGIVYSLKCNLRAESPQDFADLLLSWHHMPNVIIYDFAQALAKHTNLRVPEKLPISPFEGCLVEPTQANKELARCGQLKVSLPWLDEKTRGTDPHGHPVTGSADHYVLCDRSHEGSTDGDVLRKLTLVPQLADRVSSQISEQLFAQMKKNDYFLNMSLPSTHLFQMRNIIHHYNENKASKLRTRSTKSLAPNLLTEATLGTF
;
A
#
# COMPACT_ATOMS: atom_id res chain seq x y z
N MET A 1 12.94 30.35 -49.04
CA MET A 1 12.90 29.77 -47.67
C MET A 1 13.19 30.87 -46.67
N ALA A 2 12.46 30.92 -45.55
CA ALA A 2 12.82 31.68 -44.35
C ALA A 2 12.39 30.85 -43.14
N GLY A 3 13.26 30.66 -42.15
CA GLY A 3 13.07 29.64 -41.13
C GLY A 3 12.09 30.03 -40.03
N THR A 4 10.92 29.39 -39.98
CA THR A 4 10.07 29.40 -38.77
C THR A 4 10.83 28.72 -37.64
N THR A 5 11.29 29.50 -36.66
CA THR A 5 12.02 29.02 -35.48
C THR A 5 11.14 28.11 -34.64
N ARG A 6 11.39 26.80 -34.72
CA ARG A 6 10.67 25.79 -33.92
C ARG A 6 11.00 25.98 -32.44
N HIS A 7 9.99 25.78 -31.59
CA HIS A 7 10.17 25.89 -30.15
C HIS A 7 11.24 24.92 -29.64
N ILE A 8 12.09 25.34 -28.69
CA ILE A 8 13.28 24.59 -28.21
C ILE A 8 12.97 23.17 -27.67
N THR A 9 11.71 22.88 -27.32
CA THR A 9 11.27 21.53 -26.92
C THR A 9 11.00 20.59 -28.10
N ILE A 10 11.13 21.04 -29.36
CA ILE A 10 10.99 20.27 -30.59
C ILE A 10 12.39 20.05 -31.16
N GLN A 11 13.02 18.94 -30.78
CA GLN A 11 14.38 18.58 -31.22
C GLN A 11 14.33 17.67 -32.45
N LYS A 12 15.35 17.73 -33.32
CA LYS A 12 15.51 16.79 -34.44
C LYS A 12 16.43 15.64 -34.01
N HIS A 13 15.98 14.40 -34.22
CA HIS A 13 16.55 13.16 -33.70
C HIS A 13 16.48 13.07 -32.14
N GLN A 14 17.23 12.16 -31.53
CA GLN A 14 17.18 11.87 -30.08
C GLN A 14 18.29 12.56 -29.26
N THR A 15 19.04 13.49 -29.86
CA THR A 15 20.13 14.22 -29.18
C THR A 15 19.58 15.37 -28.33
N PHE A 16 20.14 15.55 -27.13
CA PHE A 16 19.83 16.70 -26.27
C PHE A 16 20.62 17.95 -26.72
N PRO A 17 20.11 19.16 -26.42
CA PRO A 17 20.97 20.33 -26.28
C PRO A 17 22.08 20.05 -25.26
N GLN A 18 23.32 20.46 -25.53
CA GLN A 18 24.41 20.25 -24.58
C GLN A 18 24.13 20.99 -23.26
N LEU A 19 24.43 20.33 -22.14
CA LEU A 19 24.27 20.91 -20.81
C LEU A 19 25.48 21.80 -20.48
N GLU A 20 25.40 23.06 -20.88
CA GLU A 20 26.35 24.08 -20.45
C GLU A 20 26.20 24.43 -18.97
N ARG A 21 27.32 24.70 -18.30
CA ARG A 21 27.32 25.24 -16.93
C ARG A 21 26.89 26.70 -17.01
N CYS A 22 25.86 27.09 -16.28
CA CYS A 22 25.43 28.49 -16.29
C CYS A 22 26.52 29.38 -15.66
N THR A 23 26.72 30.55 -16.28
CA THR A 23 27.66 31.60 -15.85
C THR A 23 26.93 32.91 -15.52
N LYS A 24 25.60 32.97 -15.76
CA LYS A 24 24.81 34.22 -15.73
C LYS A 24 23.87 34.37 -14.52
N CYS A 25 23.53 33.28 -13.82
CA CYS A 25 22.64 33.37 -12.64
C CYS A 25 22.97 32.39 -11.50
N CYS A 26 23.63 31.26 -11.78
CA CYS A 26 24.25 30.41 -10.77
C CYS A 26 25.29 29.49 -11.43
N ASN A 27 26.31 29.02 -10.69
CA ASN A 27 27.38 28.18 -11.24
C ASN A 27 26.99 26.69 -11.38
N ASN A 28 25.72 26.41 -11.71
CA ASN A 28 25.12 25.07 -11.83
C ASN A 28 24.51 24.84 -13.24
N PHE A 29 24.05 23.63 -13.51
CA PHE A 29 23.44 23.25 -14.80
C PHE A 29 21.92 23.42 -14.76
N HIS A 30 21.34 23.94 -15.85
CA HIS A 30 19.91 24.18 -16.01
C HIS A 30 19.26 23.09 -16.87
N CYS A 31 17.94 22.89 -16.74
CA CYS A 31 17.19 22.07 -17.70
C CYS A 31 16.76 22.94 -18.90
N PRO A 32 17.10 22.58 -20.15
CA PRO A 32 16.71 23.35 -21.34
C PRO A 32 15.19 23.35 -21.63
N PHE A 33 14.38 22.57 -20.90
CA PHE A 33 12.93 22.44 -21.10
C PHE A 33 12.09 22.89 -19.90
N CYS A 34 12.72 23.28 -18.77
CA CYS A 34 12.05 23.70 -17.54
C CYS A 34 12.67 24.99 -16.97
N MET A 35 11.81 25.95 -16.64
CA MET A 35 12.21 27.14 -15.88
C MET A 35 12.61 26.77 -14.44
N ALA A 36 13.44 27.61 -13.81
CA ALA A 36 14.08 27.32 -12.52
C ALA A 36 13.10 27.10 -11.34
N SER A 37 11.85 27.56 -11.44
CA SER A 37 10.79 27.30 -10.46
C SER A 37 10.14 25.92 -10.60
N ILE A 38 10.24 25.28 -11.77
CA ILE A 38 9.75 23.91 -12.05
C ILE A 38 10.87 22.89 -11.79
N PHE A 39 12.11 23.22 -12.16
CA PHE A 39 13.28 22.43 -11.81
C PHE A 39 14.47 23.33 -11.49
N LYS A 40 14.91 23.32 -10.23
CA LYS A 40 16.03 24.15 -9.77
C LYS A 40 17.35 23.71 -10.42
N PRO A 41 18.24 24.63 -10.82
CA PRO A 41 19.58 24.30 -11.29
C PRO A 41 20.37 23.45 -10.29
N CYS A 42 21.15 22.49 -10.77
CA CYS A 42 21.82 21.50 -9.91
C CYS A 42 23.12 20.94 -10.52
N ARG A 43 23.76 20.00 -9.80
CA ARG A 43 24.86 19.17 -10.32
C ARG A 43 24.41 18.38 -11.57
N PRO A 44 25.27 18.17 -12.57
CA PRO A 44 24.85 17.77 -13.92
C PRO A 44 24.08 16.45 -13.94
N ASP A 45 24.40 15.49 -13.08
CA ASP A 45 23.80 14.15 -13.11
C ASP A 45 22.36 14.15 -12.61
N LYS A 46 22.01 15.05 -11.69
CA LYS A 46 20.60 15.30 -11.32
C LYS A 46 19.82 15.97 -12.47
N VAL A 47 20.50 16.76 -13.32
CA VAL A 47 19.88 17.32 -14.54
C VAL A 47 19.70 16.25 -15.62
N LYS A 48 20.70 15.39 -15.85
CA LYS A 48 20.61 14.22 -16.75
C LYS A 48 19.45 13.29 -16.34
N LEU A 49 19.31 12.99 -15.05
CA LEU A 49 18.21 12.17 -14.53
C LEU A 49 16.83 12.84 -14.73
N HIS A 50 16.74 14.16 -14.53
CA HIS A 50 15.53 14.93 -14.83
C HIS A 50 15.19 14.93 -16.33
N LEU A 51 16.20 15.03 -17.21
CA LEU A 51 16.03 14.93 -18.67
C LEU A 51 15.56 13.54 -19.12
N LYS A 52 15.96 12.45 -18.44
CA LYS A 52 15.40 11.10 -18.71
C LYS A 52 13.86 11.08 -18.52
N SER A 53 13.33 11.81 -17.54
CA SER A 53 11.87 12.01 -17.38
C SER A 53 11.24 12.79 -18.55
N HIS A 54 11.95 13.75 -19.17
CA HIS A 54 11.49 14.44 -20.38
C HIS A 54 11.46 13.53 -21.61
N CYS A 55 12.40 12.59 -21.75
CA CYS A 55 12.38 11.60 -22.83
C CYS A 55 11.25 10.58 -22.65
N ASN A 56 11.09 9.99 -21.46
CA ASN A 56 10.00 9.03 -21.17
C ASN A 56 8.60 9.62 -21.46
N LYS A 57 8.47 10.95 -21.33
CA LYS A 57 7.22 11.71 -21.55
C LYS A 57 7.16 12.40 -22.93
N ALA A 58 8.19 12.32 -23.77
CA ALA A 58 8.20 12.93 -25.10
C ALA A 58 7.19 12.28 -26.06
N VAL A 59 6.96 12.91 -27.20
CA VAL A 59 6.25 12.31 -28.34
C VAL A 59 7.14 12.41 -29.57
N VAL A 60 7.51 11.27 -30.14
CA VAL A 60 8.25 11.17 -31.40
C VAL A 60 7.25 11.29 -32.57
N HIS A 61 7.59 12.09 -33.57
CA HIS A 61 6.76 12.30 -34.75
C HIS A 61 7.64 12.55 -35.99
N GLY A 62 7.86 11.51 -36.80
CA GLY A 62 8.92 11.51 -37.82
C GLY A 62 10.29 11.75 -37.15
N ASP A 63 11.14 12.53 -37.80
CA ASP A 63 12.48 12.91 -37.31
C ASP A 63 12.47 13.73 -36.00
N PHE A 64 11.32 14.09 -35.43
CA PHE A 64 11.23 15.06 -34.34
C PHE A 64 10.84 14.44 -33.00
N THR A 65 11.59 14.79 -31.96
CA THR A 65 11.30 14.47 -30.56
C THR A 65 10.69 15.70 -29.89
N ILE A 66 9.40 15.62 -29.55
CA ILE A 66 8.66 16.72 -28.91
C ILE A 66 8.58 16.48 -27.40
N HIS A 67 9.40 17.21 -26.65
CA HIS A 67 9.42 17.21 -25.18
C HIS A 67 8.29 18.08 -24.60
N ARG A 68 7.97 17.85 -23.31
CA ARG A 68 6.95 18.61 -22.60
C ARG A 68 7.54 19.90 -22.03
N CYS A 69 7.05 21.04 -22.49
CA CYS A 69 7.47 22.37 -22.10
C CYS A 69 7.07 22.73 -20.66
N GLY A 70 8.05 23.28 -19.93
CA GLY A 70 7.91 24.00 -18.68
C GLY A 70 8.68 25.32 -18.67
N LEU A 71 8.86 25.97 -19.83
CA LEU A 71 9.60 27.24 -19.98
C LEU A 71 8.75 28.50 -19.75
N GLY A 72 7.54 28.37 -19.21
CA GLY A 72 6.64 29.49 -18.92
C GLY A 72 5.69 29.88 -20.06
N CYS A 73 5.80 29.29 -21.25
CA CYS A 73 4.92 29.54 -22.41
C CYS A 73 3.41 29.27 -22.14
N ARG A 74 3.10 28.57 -21.04
CA ARG A 74 1.77 28.42 -20.45
C ARG A 74 1.96 28.03 -18.97
N ALA A 75 1.02 28.42 -18.10
CA ALA A 75 1.09 28.14 -16.66
C ALA A 75 1.03 26.64 -16.27
N SER A 76 0.68 25.75 -17.21
CA SER A 76 0.66 24.29 -17.03
C SER A 76 1.58 23.60 -18.02
N LEU A 77 2.23 22.51 -17.62
CA LEU A 77 3.13 21.73 -18.48
C LEU A 77 2.41 21.19 -19.73
N HIS A 78 2.96 21.45 -20.91
CA HIS A 78 2.27 21.26 -22.19
C HIS A 78 3.22 20.80 -23.31
N TYR A 79 2.67 20.39 -24.44
CA TYR A 79 3.41 20.14 -25.69
C TYR A 79 3.06 21.24 -26.70
N HIS A 80 4.00 21.61 -27.55
CA HIS A 80 3.77 22.51 -28.70
C HIS A 80 3.55 21.67 -29.95
N CYS A 81 2.54 22.00 -30.75
CA CYS A 81 2.44 21.43 -32.09
C CYS A 81 3.55 21.99 -32.99
N MET A 82 4.02 21.18 -33.95
CA MET A 82 5.01 21.60 -34.95
C MET A 82 4.39 22.11 -36.26
N TYR A 83 3.05 22.09 -36.35
CA TYR A 83 2.25 22.42 -37.54
C TYR A 83 1.30 23.60 -37.34
N CYS A 84 0.99 23.97 -36.09
CA CYS A 84 0.14 25.12 -35.74
C CYS A 84 0.54 25.65 -34.34
N PRO A 85 0.10 26.85 -33.90
CA PRO A 85 0.51 27.44 -32.61
C PRO A 85 -0.10 26.76 -31.36
N THR A 86 -0.94 25.72 -31.52
CA THR A 86 -1.67 25.09 -30.42
C THR A 86 -0.75 24.45 -29.39
N THR A 87 -1.00 24.72 -28.10
CA THR A 87 -0.37 24.03 -26.97
C THR A 87 -1.35 23.09 -26.26
N ILE A 88 -0.93 21.86 -25.95
CA ILE A 88 -1.82 20.80 -25.43
C ILE A 88 -1.27 20.18 -24.15
N LEU A 89 -2.12 20.00 -23.14
CA LEU A 89 -1.70 19.63 -21.79
C LEU A 89 -1.45 18.12 -21.60
N ARG A 90 -2.21 17.26 -22.29
CA ARG A 90 -2.21 15.79 -22.14
C ARG A 90 -1.54 15.11 -23.33
N ARG A 91 -0.79 14.03 -23.08
CA ARG A 91 0.01 13.30 -24.10
C ARG A 91 -0.85 12.55 -25.12
N GLY A 92 -2.03 12.06 -24.73
CA GLY A 92 -2.98 11.39 -25.63
C GLY A 92 -3.59 12.39 -26.61
N ASP A 93 -4.24 13.42 -26.07
CA ASP A 93 -4.84 14.54 -26.81
C ASP A 93 -3.83 15.17 -27.80
N PHE A 94 -2.56 15.32 -27.39
CA PHE A 94 -1.49 15.84 -28.24
C PHE A 94 -1.12 14.89 -29.39
N LYS A 95 -1.06 13.57 -29.15
CA LYS A 95 -0.88 12.58 -30.23
C LYS A 95 -2.03 12.64 -31.23
N ASN A 96 -3.27 12.71 -30.75
CA ASN A 96 -4.46 12.77 -31.62
C ASN A 96 -4.45 14.06 -32.46
N HIS A 97 -4.16 15.21 -31.84
CA HIS A 97 -4.00 16.48 -32.54
C HIS A 97 -2.90 16.45 -33.62
N LEU A 98 -1.73 15.85 -33.35
CA LEU A 98 -0.66 15.73 -34.36
C LEU A 98 -1.12 14.95 -35.60
N GLN A 99 -1.91 13.88 -35.44
CA GLN A 99 -2.39 13.09 -36.59
C GLN A 99 -3.39 13.86 -37.46
N VAL A 100 -4.24 14.70 -36.85
CA VAL A 100 -5.19 15.56 -37.58
C VAL A 100 -4.47 16.77 -38.19
N CYS A 101 -3.70 17.51 -37.39
CA CYS A 101 -3.06 18.75 -37.80
C CYS A 101 -1.98 18.55 -38.89
N LYS A 102 -1.28 17.40 -38.92
CA LYS A 102 -0.40 17.02 -40.03
C LYS A 102 -1.12 16.97 -41.38
N ARG A 103 -2.42 16.58 -41.39
CA ARG A 103 -3.22 16.44 -42.62
C ARG A 103 -3.87 17.75 -43.07
N ASN A 104 -4.02 18.72 -42.17
CA ASN A 104 -4.65 20.00 -42.50
C ASN A 104 -4.10 21.15 -41.60
N PRO A 105 -2.93 21.72 -41.92
CA PRO A 105 -2.23 22.67 -41.04
C PRO A 105 -3.01 23.95 -40.73
N ASN A 106 -3.87 24.40 -41.66
CA ASN A 106 -4.58 25.68 -41.59
C ASN A 106 -6.03 25.54 -41.07
N SER A 107 -6.40 24.40 -40.48
CA SER A 107 -7.77 24.16 -40.00
C SER A 107 -8.00 24.70 -38.57
N GLU A 108 -8.35 25.98 -38.46
CA GLU A 108 -8.88 26.54 -37.21
C GLU A 108 -10.30 26.00 -36.94
N SER A 109 -10.40 24.92 -36.16
CA SER A 109 -11.69 24.42 -35.69
C SER A 109 -12.16 25.25 -34.49
N ALA A 110 -13.03 26.23 -34.77
CA ALA A 110 -13.42 27.25 -33.80
C ALA A 110 -14.60 26.82 -32.89
N THR A 111 -14.47 27.14 -31.60
CA THR A 111 -15.61 27.46 -30.72
C THR A 111 -15.13 28.56 -29.77
N LYS A 112 -15.07 29.80 -30.25
CA LYS A 112 -16.06 30.87 -29.98
C LYS A 112 -16.32 31.08 -28.46
N ALA A 113 -16.09 32.27 -27.88
CA ALA A 113 -15.68 33.53 -28.51
C ALA A 113 -14.92 34.50 -27.56
N LEU A 114 -14.23 35.44 -28.21
CA LEU A 114 -13.86 36.83 -27.90
C LEU A 114 -14.15 37.40 -26.48
N SER A 115 -13.35 38.34 -25.95
CA SER A 115 -12.23 39.08 -26.57
C SER A 115 -11.22 39.61 -25.56
N SER A 116 -10.04 39.99 -26.06
CA SER A 116 -8.97 40.65 -25.31
C SER A 116 -9.11 42.16 -25.24
N THR A 117 -8.67 42.77 -24.13
CA THR A 117 -8.13 44.14 -24.13
C THR A 117 -6.98 44.20 -23.13
N SER A 118 -5.89 44.89 -23.47
CA SER A 118 -4.64 44.88 -22.70
C SER A 118 -3.98 46.25 -22.66
N THR A 119 -3.96 46.88 -21.49
CA THR A 119 -3.16 48.07 -21.13
C THR A 119 -3.02 48.14 -19.59
N PRO A 120 -2.05 48.89 -19.02
CA PRO A 120 -1.37 48.40 -17.80
C PRO A 120 -1.52 49.24 -16.51
N VAL A 121 -1.36 48.53 -15.39
CA VAL A 121 -0.62 48.88 -14.15
C VAL A 121 -0.50 50.37 -13.74
N THR A 122 -1.17 50.76 -12.64
CA THR A 122 -0.53 51.36 -11.43
C THR A 122 -1.50 51.39 -10.20
N PRO A 123 -0.99 51.44 -8.94
CA PRO A 123 -1.76 51.60 -7.67
C PRO A 123 -1.72 53.08 -7.16
N PRO A 124 -2.04 53.51 -5.89
CA PRO A 124 -2.56 52.86 -4.66
C PRO A 124 -3.98 53.41 -4.23
N THR A 125 -4.48 53.76 -3.01
CA THR A 125 -3.96 54.12 -1.64
C THR A 125 -5.00 54.00 -0.49
N VAL A 126 -4.57 53.42 0.65
CA VAL A 126 -4.75 53.70 2.12
C VAL A 126 -5.84 54.74 2.58
N ILE A 127 -6.74 54.53 3.58
CA ILE A 127 -6.55 54.68 5.08
C ILE A 127 -7.75 54.17 5.99
N ASN A 128 -7.42 53.42 7.08
CA ASN A 128 -7.84 53.31 8.54
C ASN A 128 -9.28 52.99 9.16
N ALA A 129 -9.34 52.89 10.52
CA ALA A 129 -10.35 52.30 11.50
C ALA A 129 -11.03 53.34 12.47
N PRO A 130 -11.72 53.10 13.67
CA PRO A 130 -11.55 52.15 14.84
C PRO A 130 -12.91 51.58 15.46
N SER A 131 -13.21 51.50 16.79
CA SER A 131 -13.08 50.36 17.78
C SER A 131 -14.04 50.45 19.04
N VAL A 132 -13.85 49.67 20.16
CA VAL A 132 -14.32 49.84 21.62
C VAL A 132 -15.71 49.21 22.11
N ILE A 133 -16.06 48.59 23.30
CA ILE A 133 -15.55 47.89 24.59
C ILE A 133 -16.75 47.78 25.65
N GLU A 134 -16.99 47.00 26.78
CA GLU A 134 -16.58 45.73 27.51
C GLU A 134 -17.50 45.35 28.78
N THR A 135 -17.33 44.16 29.45
CA THR A 135 -17.61 43.71 30.91
C THR A 135 -18.90 42.94 31.45
N ALA A 136 -19.02 42.59 32.79
CA ALA A 136 -19.45 41.25 33.37
C ALA A 136 -19.93 41.09 34.89
N GLU A 137 -20.44 39.88 35.29
CA GLU A 137 -20.51 39.15 36.65
C GLU A 137 -21.50 39.51 37.84
N SER A 138 -21.78 38.72 38.95
CA SER A 138 -22.07 37.24 39.24
C SER A 138 -22.45 36.83 40.74
N ILE A 139 -23.10 35.63 41.02
CA ILE A 139 -22.98 34.65 42.21
C ILE A 139 -23.56 35.04 43.67
N PRO A 140 -23.80 34.24 44.82
CA PRO A 140 -24.12 32.81 45.27
C PRO A 140 -25.20 32.52 46.45
N SER A 141 -25.38 31.23 46.94
CA SER A 141 -25.49 30.69 48.39
C SER A 141 -26.76 30.13 49.21
N ILE A 142 -26.95 28.77 49.31
CA ILE A 142 -27.29 27.78 50.46
C ILE A 142 -28.46 27.96 51.55
N PRO A 143 -28.79 27.07 52.59
CA PRO A 143 -28.83 25.57 52.87
C PRO A 143 -29.97 24.92 53.82
N TYR A 144 -30.00 23.55 53.99
CA TYR A 144 -30.25 22.62 55.18
C TYR A 144 -31.61 22.03 55.80
N THR A 145 -31.75 20.66 55.77
CA THR A 145 -32.37 19.62 56.73
C THR A 145 -33.92 19.25 56.80
N PRO A 146 -34.36 18.01 57.28
CA PRO A 146 -35.53 17.17 56.80
C PRO A 146 -36.54 16.77 57.96
N PRO A 147 -37.21 15.57 58.18
CA PRO A 147 -37.41 14.26 57.46
C PRO A 147 -38.80 13.48 57.61
N ASN A 148 -38.84 12.19 57.15
CA ASN A 148 -39.59 10.97 57.62
C ASN A 148 -41.01 10.46 57.15
N THR A 149 -41.03 9.16 56.77
CA THR A 149 -42.08 8.08 56.82
C THR A 149 -43.09 7.74 55.68
N ASN A 150 -43.48 6.44 55.64
CA ASN A 150 -44.15 5.60 54.59
C ASN A 150 -45.67 5.93 54.31
N THR A 151 -46.45 5.35 53.36
CA THR A 151 -46.51 3.95 52.81
C THR A 151 -47.36 3.81 51.50
N ASP A 152 -47.04 2.78 50.68
CA ASP A 152 -47.80 1.98 49.66
C ASP A 152 -48.67 2.49 48.46
N MET A 153 -48.36 1.88 47.29
CA MET A 153 -49.18 1.45 46.12
C MET A 153 -50.14 2.40 45.33
N THR A 154 -50.48 2.00 44.09
CA THR A 154 -50.78 2.94 42.97
C THR A 154 -51.94 2.52 42.03
N SER A 155 -52.50 3.49 41.28
CA SER A 155 -53.46 3.30 40.17
C SER A 155 -53.03 4.05 38.89
N LEU A 156 -53.92 4.18 37.90
CA LEU A 156 -53.64 4.46 36.47
C LEU A 156 -53.42 5.94 36.07
N MET A 157 -52.70 6.07 34.94
CA MET A 157 -52.43 7.20 34.02
C MET A 157 -53.23 8.53 34.12
N ILE A 158 -52.55 9.67 33.95
CA ILE A 158 -52.56 10.54 32.74
C ILE A 158 -51.47 11.66 32.83
N THR A 159 -51.33 12.48 31.79
CA THR A 159 -50.19 13.27 31.28
C THR A 159 -49.52 14.39 32.12
N ASP A 160 -48.34 14.80 31.63
CA ASP A 160 -47.68 16.12 31.64
C ASP A 160 -46.69 16.58 32.75
N THR A 161 -45.66 17.27 32.25
CA THR A 161 -44.43 17.84 32.85
C THR A 161 -44.63 19.30 33.36
N PRO A 162 -43.75 19.92 34.21
CA PRO A 162 -42.26 19.90 34.06
C PRO A 162 -41.35 20.04 35.32
N SER A 163 -40.03 19.95 35.06
CA SER A 163 -38.89 20.60 35.79
C SER A 163 -38.49 20.14 37.21
N THR A 164 -37.21 20.09 37.66
CA THR A 164 -35.88 19.87 37.03
C THR A 164 -34.84 19.50 38.14
N THR A 165 -33.84 18.61 37.87
CA THR A 165 -32.48 18.52 38.55
C THR A 165 -32.37 18.20 40.08
N THR A 166 -31.39 17.45 40.64
CA THR A 166 -30.29 16.58 40.15
C THR A 166 -29.79 15.58 41.23
N ALA A 167 -29.27 14.41 40.81
CA ALA A 167 -28.28 13.52 41.51
C ALA A 167 -28.70 12.85 42.86
N ALA A 168 -28.09 11.76 43.36
CA ALA A 168 -26.93 10.98 42.92
C ALA A 168 -27.03 9.45 43.25
N ALA A 169 -26.23 8.63 42.55
CA ALA A 169 -25.70 7.29 42.90
C ALA A 169 -26.58 6.21 43.60
N GLY A 170 -26.94 5.14 42.87
CA GLY A 170 -27.46 3.89 43.44
C GLY A 170 -27.59 2.75 42.40
N LYS A 171 -26.94 1.60 42.63
CA LYS A 171 -26.91 0.43 41.72
C LYS A 171 -28.31 -0.20 41.54
N PHE A 172 -28.68 -0.69 40.34
CA PHE A 172 -29.28 -2.04 40.18
C PHE A 172 -29.47 -2.56 38.73
N ARG A 173 -29.18 -3.87 38.56
CA ARG A 173 -29.77 -4.89 37.65
C ARG A 173 -30.30 -4.46 36.26
N VAL A 174 -29.56 -4.85 35.21
CA VAL A 174 -30.11 -5.07 33.86
C VAL A 174 -30.88 -6.40 33.82
N ARG A 175 -32.15 -6.40 33.36
CA ARG A 175 -32.94 -7.63 33.13
C ARG A 175 -32.54 -8.31 31.80
N PRO A 176 -32.71 -9.64 31.65
CA PRO A 176 -32.41 -10.35 30.41
C PRO A 176 -33.16 -9.79 29.19
N VAL A 177 -32.41 -9.50 28.12
CA VAL A 177 -32.96 -8.93 26.88
C VAL A 177 -33.59 -10.03 26.01
N ILE A 178 -34.88 -10.26 26.21
CA ILE A 178 -35.68 -11.21 25.41
C ILE A 178 -35.75 -10.71 23.96
N LYS A 179 -35.18 -11.47 23.02
CA LYS A 179 -35.28 -11.20 21.57
C LYS A 179 -36.38 -12.05 20.93
N LYS A 180 -37.14 -11.48 20.00
CA LYS A 180 -38.11 -12.16 19.11
C LYS A 180 -37.74 -11.91 17.66
N ARG A 181 -38.18 -12.77 16.74
CA ARG A 181 -38.07 -12.49 15.29
C ARG A 181 -39.16 -11.51 14.86
N CYS A 182 -38.84 -10.62 13.93
CA CYS A 182 -39.83 -9.78 13.26
C CYS A 182 -40.67 -10.65 12.29
N PRO A 183 -42.02 -10.59 12.32
CA PRO A 183 -42.84 -11.38 11.40
C PRO A 183 -42.56 -11.09 9.93
N SER A 184 -42.39 -9.81 9.57
CA SER A 184 -42.32 -9.36 8.16
C SER A 184 -40.97 -9.62 7.48
N CYS A 185 -39.87 -9.73 8.22
CA CYS A 185 -38.52 -9.92 7.65
C CYS A 185 -37.62 -10.90 8.42
N ASN A 186 -38.15 -11.61 9.42
CA ASN A 186 -37.53 -12.70 10.17
C ASN A 186 -36.24 -12.35 10.98
N ILE A 187 -35.83 -11.07 11.01
CA ILE A 187 -34.67 -10.55 11.77
C ILE A 187 -34.93 -10.64 13.28
N LEU A 188 -33.91 -11.07 14.05
CA LEU A 188 -33.98 -11.26 15.50
C LEU A 188 -33.71 -9.94 16.27
N ILE A 189 -34.74 -9.40 16.93
CA ILE A 189 -34.73 -8.05 17.54
C ILE A 189 -35.22 -8.14 19.00
N ASN A 190 -34.73 -7.29 19.90
CA ASN A 190 -35.27 -7.15 21.27
C ASN A 190 -36.81 -6.95 21.23
N LYS A 191 -37.58 -7.70 22.03
CA LYS A 191 -39.06 -7.62 22.10
C LYS A 191 -39.53 -6.17 22.25
N ASN A 192 -38.83 -5.36 23.05
CA ASN A 192 -39.20 -3.96 23.32
C ASN A 192 -38.89 -3.03 22.12
N ASN A 193 -38.01 -3.45 21.21
CA ASN A 193 -37.62 -2.69 20.02
C ASN A 193 -38.34 -3.19 18.76
N LEU A 194 -39.05 -4.32 18.81
CA LEU A 194 -39.79 -4.86 17.67
C LEU A 194 -40.89 -3.89 17.17
N PRO A 195 -41.69 -3.22 18.02
CA PRO A 195 -42.63 -2.20 17.54
C PRO A 195 -41.95 -1.08 16.77
N LYS A 196 -40.85 -0.52 17.32
CA LYS A 196 -40.04 0.53 16.66
C LYS A 196 -39.32 0.05 15.40
N HIS A 197 -39.12 -1.26 15.22
CA HIS A 197 -38.64 -1.81 13.95
C HIS A 197 -39.76 -1.87 12.91
N MET A 198 -40.98 -2.26 13.29
CA MET A 198 -42.14 -2.24 12.40
C MET A 198 -42.48 -0.80 11.96
N GLU A 199 -42.48 0.13 12.91
CA GLU A 199 -42.57 1.58 12.69
C GLU A 199 -41.55 2.12 11.68
N ARG A 200 -40.27 1.71 11.77
CA ARG A 200 -39.17 2.31 10.97
C ARG A 200 -38.82 1.58 9.67
N LYS A 201 -39.33 0.37 9.45
CA LYS A 201 -38.99 -0.45 8.27
C LYS A 201 -40.19 -1.03 7.54
N HIS A 202 -41.39 -0.99 8.13
CA HIS A 202 -42.60 -1.65 7.65
C HIS A 202 -43.86 -0.78 7.82
N THR A 203 -43.70 0.53 8.03
CA THR A 203 -44.78 1.52 8.08
C THR A 203 -44.47 2.60 7.04
N ASP A 204 -45.51 3.11 6.36
CA ASP A 204 -45.35 3.91 5.15
C ASP A 204 -44.71 5.28 5.40
N GLN A 205 -43.80 5.68 4.50
CA GLN A 205 -42.92 6.85 4.71
C GLN A 205 -43.52 8.16 4.17
N SER A 206 -44.78 8.46 4.53
CA SER A 206 -45.51 9.62 4.02
C SER A 206 -45.70 10.78 5.02
N ALA A 207 -45.13 10.71 6.24
CA ALA A 207 -45.40 11.71 7.30
C ALA A 207 -44.27 11.86 8.34
N LEU A 208 -43.15 12.51 8.00
CA LEU A 208 -42.26 13.16 8.97
C LEU A 208 -41.59 14.39 8.34
N ASP A 209 -42.09 15.57 8.70
CA ASP A 209 -41.60 16.86 8.25
C ASP A 209 -40.44 17.41 9.11
N ILE A 210 -39.77 18.47 8.62
CA ILE A 210 -38.61 19.08 9.28
C ILE A 210 -39.06 20.00 10.43
N SER A 211 -38.46 19.86 11.62
CA SER A 211 -38.70 20.74 12.79
C SER A 211 -37.43 21.06 13.59
N GLU A 212 -37.48 22.11 14.42
CA GLU A 212 -36.31 22.85 14.96
C GLU A 212 -35.27 22.03 15.77
N THR A 213 -35.59 20.83 16.25
CA THR A 213 -34.81 20.14 17.30
C THR A 213 -33.43 19.55 16.93
N PHE A 214 -32.93 19.73 15.70
CA PHE A 214 -31.64 19.15 15.24
C PHE A 214 -30.73 20.13 14.47
N GLN A 215 -30.70 21.41 14.88
CA GLN A 215 -29.90 22.44 14.23
C GLN A 215 -28.40 22.39 14.60
N LEU A 216 -27.54 22.83 13.67
CA LEU A 216 -26.10 23.02 13.90
C LEU A 216 -25.84 24.37 14.57
N THR A 217 -24.81 24.48 15.40
CA THR A 217 -24.41 25.77 15.98
C THR A 217 -23.95 26.74 14.88
N SER A 218 -24.53 27.94 14.89
CA SER A 218 -24.30 29.01 13.92
C SER A 218 -24.19 30.38 14.59
N GLN A 219 -23.34 31.25 14.03
CA GLN A 219 -23.09 32.61 14.51
C GLN A 219 -22.86 33.51 13.29
N CYS A 220 -23.58 34.63 13.19
CA CYS A 220 -23.32 35.63 12.17
C CYS A 220 -21.93 36.26 12.39
N ILE A 221 -21.23 36.58 11.32
CA ILE A 221 -19.90 37.22 11.34
C ILE A 221 -19.79 38.41 10.38
N ASP A 222 -20.86 38.70 9.65
CA ASP A 222 -20.95 39.73 8.61
C ASP A 222 -22.43 39.97 8.29
N ASP A 223 -23.12 40.71 9.17
CA ASP A 223 -24.56 40.96 9.03
C ASP A 223 -24.90 41.69 7.72
N THR A 224 -24.02 42.58 7.24
CA THR A 224 -24.14 43.30 5.97
C THR A 224 -24.24 42.37 4.76
N ASN A 225 -23.36 41.35 4.71
CA ASN A 225 -23.28 40.40 3.60
C ASN A 225 -24.01 39.08 3.88
N GLY A 226 -24.66 38.95 5.05
CA GLY A 226 -25.34 37.73 5.50
C GLY A 226 -24.41 36.52 5.63
N ILE A 227 -23.16 36.69 6.10
CA ILE A 227 -22.23 35.57 6.29
C ILE A 227 -22.25 35.05 7.72
N PHE A 228 -22.45 33.74 7.85
CA PHE A 228 -22.48 32.99 9.09
C PHE A 228 -21.29 32.02 9.16
N ALA A 229 -20.70 31.88 10.34
CA ALA A 229 -19.89 30.72 10.68
C ALA A 229 -20.83 29.61 11.18
N VAL A 230 -20.72 28.41 10.60
CA VAL A 230 -21.55 27.25 10.98
C VAL A 230 -20.65 26.05 11.26
N LEU A 231 -20.89 25.36 12.38
CA LEU A 231 -20.13 24.15 12.74
C LEU A 231 -20.39 23.04 11.73
N LYS A 232 -19.35 22.47 11.11
CA LYS A 232 -19.51 21.51 10.00
C LYS A 232 -20.32 20.25 10.36
N VAL A 233 -20.34 19.83 11.63
CA VAL A 233 -21.08 18.66 12.14
C VAL A 233 -21.70 18.95 13.51
N GLY A 234 -22.88 18.38 13.80
CA GLY A 234 -23.64 18.72 15.02
C GLY A 234 -23.07 18.16 16.33
N LYS A 235 -22.17 17.17 16.25
CA LYS A 235 -21.41 16.65 17.39
C LYS A 235 -20.01 16.28 16.90
N GLY A 236 -18.99 17.04 17.32
CA GLY A 236 -17.58 16.74 17.02
C GLY A 236 -16.70 17.98 16.82
N HIS A 237 -15.39 17.77 16.84
CA HIS A 237 -14.36 18.82 16.71
C HIS A 237 -14.18 19.32 15.26
N GLY A 238 -15.23 19.92 14.69
CA GLY A 238 -15.15 20.60 13.39
C GLY A 238 -14.41 21.94 13.46
N ILE A 239 -13.74 22.30 12.37
CA ILE A 239 -13.49 23.73 12.05
C ILE A 239 -14.83 24.26 11.48
N PRO A 240 -15.34 25.43 11.91
CA PRO A 240 -16.52 26.00 11.28
C PRO A 240 -16.26 26.37 9.81
N LEU A 241 -17.31 26.35 9.00
CA LEU A 241 -17.29 26.78 7.61
C LEU A 241 -18.18 28.02 7.41
N HIS A 242 -17.98 28.73 6.31
CA HIS A 242 -18.80 29.89 5.97
C HIS A 242 -20.09 29.49 5.25
N VAL A 243 -21.18 30.19 5.56
CA VAL A 243 -22.46 30.10 4.85
C VAL A 243 -22.95 31.52 4.59
N GLN A 244 -23.31 31.85 3.34
CA GLN A 244 -24.07 33.05 3.04
C GLN A 244 -25.55 32.71 3.06
N TYR A 245 -26.34 33.46 3.83
CA TYR A 245 -27.79 33.34 3.89
C TYR A 245 -28.44 34.73 3.96
N GLN A 246 -28.91 35.21 2.81
CA GLN A 246 -29.65 36.46 2.68
C GLN A 246 -30.93 36.15 1.88
N ALA A 247 -32.06 36.07 2.59
CA ALA A 247 -33.37 35.65 2.05
C ALA A 247 -34.36 36.80 1.83
N LEU A 248 -33.95 38.03 2.13
CA LEU A 248 -34.74 39.26 1.96
C LEU A 248 -33.84 40.33 1.32
N GLY A 249 -34.19 40.74 0.09
CA GLY A 249 -33.49 41.76 -0.68
C GLY A 249 -33.47 41.44 -2.19
N GLU A 250 -33.04 42.39 -3.01
CA GLU A 250 -32.97 42.21 -4.48
C GLU A 250 -31.89 41.20 -4.92
N ASN A 251 -30.98 40.82 -4.00
CA ASN A 251 -29.90 39.86 -4.23
C ASN A 251 -30.04 38.66 -3.26
N ASN A 252 -31.09 37.85 -3.39
CA ASN A 252 -31.23 36.61 -2.63
C ASN A 252 -30.02 35.69 -2.87
N ARG A 253 -29.20 35.45 -1.83
CA ARG A 253 -27.96 34.67 -1.90
C ARG A 253 -27.93 33.66 -0.77
N VAL A 254 -27.92 32.38 -1.16
CA VAL A 254 -27.94 31.24 -0.25
C VAL A 254 -26.88 30.24 -0.70
N LEU A 255 -25.72 30.23 -0.04
CA LEU A 255 -24.53 29.48 -0.47
C LEU A 255 -23.79 28.89 0.74
N CYS A 256 -23.53 27.59 0.73
CA CYS A 256 -22.60 26.95 1.66
C CYS A 256 -21.18 26.91 1.06
N GLU A 257 -20.14 27.17 1.86
CA GLU A 257 -18.74 27.02 1.42
C GLU A 257 -18.40 25.56 1.03
N SER A 258 -19.06 24.58 1.64
CA SER A 258 -18.84 23.15 1.36
C SER A 258 -19.18 22.81 -0.09
N SER A 259 -18.17 22.39 -0.86
CA SER A 259 -18.35 21.94 -2.24
C SER A 259 -19.28 20.73 -2.38
N GLU A 260 -19.35 19.88 -1.36
CA GLU A 260 -20.27 18.73 -1.28
C GLU A 260 -21.73 19.19 -1.16
N CYS A 261 -21.99 20.21 -0.33
CA CYS A 261 -23.32 20.79 -0.21
C CYS A 261 -23.74 21.49 -1.51
N GLN A 262 -22.83 22.20 -2.16
CA GLN A 262 -23.07 22.82 -3.47
C GLN A 262 -23.42 21.77 -4.54
N ILE A 263 -22.69 20.65 -4.62
CA ILE A 263 -23.02 19.55 -5.54
C ILE A 263 -24.41 18.98 -5.26
N ASN A 264 -24.80 18.82 -4.00
CA ASN A 264 -26.11 18.29 -3.65
C ASN A 264 -27.25 19.28 -3.98
N ILE A 265 -27.00 20.60 -3.87
CA ILE A 265 -27.94 21.65 -4.30
C ILE A 265 -28.07 21.65 -5.83
N ASP A 266 -26.96 21.61 -6.56
CA ASP A 266 -26.91 21.46 -8.03
C ASP A 266 -27.72 20.24 -8.51
N VAL A 267 -27.57 19.09 -7.85
CA VAL A 267 -28.28 17.84 -8.17
C VAL A 267 -29.77 17.95 -7.86
N ALA A 268 -30.15 18.55 -6.72
CA ALA A 268 -31.54 18.77 -6.37
C ALA A 268 -32.24 19.71 -7.36
N GLN A 269 -31.63 20.84 -7.71
CA GLN A 269 -32.15 21.78 -8.72
C GLN A 269 -32.33 21.12 -10.10
N ARG A 270 -31.33 20.34 -10.56
CA ARG A 270 -31.43 19.57 -11.82
C ARG A 270 -32.49 18.46 -11.78
N SER A 271 -32.90 18.04 -10.58
CA SER A 271 -33.98 17.07 -10.35
C SER A 271 -35.35 17.74 -10.13
N GLY A 272 -35.46 19.06 -10.33
CA GLY A 272 -36.69 19.83 -10.13
C GLY A 272 -36.98 20.25 -8.68
N ILE A 273 -36.11 19.89 -7.73
CA ILE A 273 -36.29 20.17 -6.30
C ILE A 273 -35.63 21.52 -5.96
N THR A 274 -36.35 22.61 -6.22
CA THR A 274 -35.88 23.99 -5.98
C THR A 274 -35.84 24.39 -4.50
N SER A 275 -36.58 23.69 -3.64
CA SER A 275 -36.65 23.95 -2.20
C SER A 275 -35.53 23.32 -1.36
N TYR A 276 -34.65 22.51 -1.97
CA TYR A 276 -33.61 21.80 -1.23
C TYR A 276 -32.56 22.76 -0.64
N GLN A 277 -32.41 22.70 0.69
CA GLN A 277 -31.36 23.38 1.44
C GLN A 277 -30.49 22.33 2.16
N CYS A 278 -29.17 22.55 2.23
CA CYS A 278 -28.33 21.72 3.09
C CYS A 278 -28.47 22.15 4.56
N MET A 279 -28.16 21.23 5.49
CA MET A 279 -28.27 21.49 6.93
C MET A 279 -27.45 22.70 7.42
N HIS A 280 -26.38 23.11 6.73
CA HIS A 280 -25.62 24.33 7.07
C HIS A 280 -26.35 25.61 6.67
N ILE A 281 -27.10 25.59 5.56
CA ILE A 281 -27.97 26.68 5.13
C ILE A 281 -29.15 26.83 6.10
N SER A 282 -29.80 25.72 6.46
CA SER A 282 -30.88 25.74 7.45
C SER A 282 -30.37 26.17 8.84
N ALA A 283 -29.16 25.78 9.24
CA ALA A 283 -28.57 26.29 10.48
C ALA A 283 -28.32 27.82 10.44
N ALA A 284 -27.91 28.37 9.29
CA ALA A 284 -27.80 29.82 9.13
C ALA A 284 -29.17 30.51 9.20
N SER A 285 -30.24 29.92 8.63
CA SER A 285 -31.59 30.52 8.64
C SER A 285 -32.22 30.62 10.04
N PHE A 286 -31.79 29.80 10.99
CA PHE A 286 -32.24 29.85 12.40
C PHE A 286 -31.21 30.49 13.34
N CYS A 287 -30.16 31.12 12.80
CA CYS A 287 -29.09 31.71 13.58
C CYS A 287 -29.56 32.95 14.37
N LYS A 288 -29.47 32.89 15.70
CA LYS A 288 -29.84 33.97 16.62
C LYS A 288 -28.65 34.61 17.36
N SER A 289 -27.42 34.21 17.04
CA SER A 289 -26.20 34.82 17.59
C SER A 289 -25.41 35.55 16.50
N SER A 290 -24.79 36.68 16.84
CA SER A 290 -23.76 37.34 16.02
C SER A 290 -22.43 37.35 16.76
N ALA A 291 -21.34 37.66 16.07
CA ALA A 291 -20.00 37.75 16.61
C ALA A 291 -19.57 39.21 16.79
N GLU A 292 -18.80 39.46 17.85
CA GLU A 292 -18.26 40.78 18.15
C GLU A 292 -17.30 41.24 17.04
N GLN A 293 -17.61 42.39 16.42
CA GLN A 293 -16.81 42.96 15.34
C GLN A 293 -15.75 43.91 15.91
N VAL A 294 -14.54 43.39 16.09
CA VAL A 294 -13.41 44.18 16.57
C VAL A 294 -12.76 44.92 15.39
N SER A 295 -12.87 46.25 15.40
CA SER A 295 -12.11 47.11 14.49
C SER A 295 -10.63 47.12 14.88
N LEU A 296 -9.72 47.05 13.92
CA LEU A 296 -8.30 46.83 14.18
C LEU A 296 -7.45 48.10 14.00
N GLU A 297 -6.63 48.41 15.01
CA GLU A 297 -5.90 49.68 15.13
C GLU A 297 -4.56 49.68 14.37
N GLU A 298 -4.28 50.75 13.62
CA GLU A 298 -2.96 50.95 13.00
C GLU A 298 -1.87 51.09 14.07
N ASP A 299 -2.15 51.70 15.22
CA ASP A 299 -1.17 51.87 16.30
C ASP A 299 -0.75 50.54 16.91
N VAL A 300 -1.69 49.59 17.08
CA VAL A 300 -1.38 48.23 17.52
C VAL A 300 -0.55 47.50 16.45
N LEU A 301 -0.87 47.66 15.16
CA LEU A 301 -0.09 47.10 14.07
C LEU A 301 1.34 47.70 13.99
N THR A 302 1.47 48.99 14.33
CA THR A 302 2.74 49.72 14.43
C THR A 302 3.57 49.22 15.62
N GLU A 303 2.94 48.97 16.77
CA GLU A 303 3.57 48.33 17.91
C GLU A 303 4.08 46.92 17.55
N MET A 304 3.31 46.13 16.80
CA MET A 304 3.74 44.79 16.36
C MET A 304 4.95 44.85 15.40
N VAL A 305 5.07 45.90 14.57
CA VAL A 305 6.31 46.14 13.78
C VAL A 305 7.47 46.57 14.68
N ARG A 306 7.23 47.47 15.65
CA ARG A 306 8.24 47.90 16.64
C ARG A 306 8.77 46.71 17.46
N GLY A 307 7.90 45.78 17.83
CA GLY A 307 8.22 44.50 18.47
C GLY A 307 8.76 43.42 17.54
N LYS A 308 9.06 43.74 16.26
CA LYS A 308 9.60 42.83 15.23
C LYS A 308 8.73 41.61 14.88
N TRP A 309 7.47 41.55 15.32
CA TRP A 309 6.53 40.48 14.96
C TRP A 309 6.24 40.47 13.45
N PHE A 310 6.13 41.67 12.86
CA PHE A 310 5.92 41.91 11.43
C PHE A 310 6.98 42.88 10.88
N SER A 311 7.11 42.95 9.56
CA SER A 311 7.89 44.00 8.89
C SER A 311 7.00 45.13 8.39
N GLU A 312 7.58 46.32 8.18
CA GLU A 312 6.86 47.50 7.67
C GLU A 312 6.14 47.22 6.34
N LYS A 313 6.72 46.37 5.47
CA LYS A 313 6.04 45.89 4.27
C LYS A 313 4.75 45.11 4.59
N LYS A 314 4.75 44.28 5.64
CA LYS A 314 3.56 43.53 6.07
C LYS A 314 2.54 44.39 6.80
N LYS A 315 2.95 45.44 7.52
CA LYS A 315 2.02 46.49 7.98
C LYS A 315 1.25 47.09 6.80
N LYS A 316 1.95 47.54 5.76
CA LYS A 316 1.33 48.13 4.56
C LYS A 316 0.44 47.14 3.79
N GLU A 317 0.82 45.87 3.70
CA GLU A 317 -0.05 44.82 3.13
C GLU A 317 -1.33 44.57 3.98
N CYS A 318 -1.25 44.62 5.32
CA CYS A 318 -2.42 44.43 6.19
C CYS A 318 -3.37 45.63 6.14
N LEU A 319 -2.84 46.86 6.14
CA LEU A 319 -3.64 48.07 5.97
C LEU A 319 -4.34 48.08 4.61
N ALA A 320 -3.64 47.74 3.52
CA ALA A 320 -4.25 47.62 2.20
C ALA A 320 -5.45 46.64 2.18
N LEU A 321 -5.37 45.52 2.92
CA LEU A 321 -6.48 44.60 3.07
C LEU A 321 -7.60 45.16 3.96
N GLN A 322 -7.29 46.01 4.94
CA GLN A 322 -8.28 46.74 5.74
C GLN A 322 -9.12 47.70 4.88
N GLN A 323 -8.50 48.49 4.00
CA GLN A 323 -9.27 49.37 3.11
C GLN A 323 -10.19 48.59 2.18
N LEU A 324 -9.74 47.44 1.66
CA LEU A 324 -10.57 46.58 0.80
C LEU A 324 -11.74 45.93 1.56
N ALA A 325 -11.57 45.65 2.85
CA ALA A 325 -12.64 45.19 3.72
C ALA A 325 -13.66 46.32 3.99
N ASN A 326 -13.16 47.50 4.39
CA ASN A 326 -13.97 48.69 4.67
C ASN A 326 -14.77 49.15 3.44
N SER A 327 -14.16 49.18 2.24
CA SER A 327 -14.85 49.55 0.99
C SER A 327 -15.84 48.48 0.50
N SER A 328 -15.75 47.26 1.03
CA SER A 328 -16.73 46.18 0.83
C SER A 328 -17.79 46.12 1.94
N CYS A 329 -17.80 47.08 2.87
CA CYS A 329 -18.65 47.11 4.07
C CYS A 329 -18.62 45.82 4.90
N ALA A 330 -17.46 45.16 4.95
CA ALA A 330 -17.26 43.83 5.54
C ALA A 330 -16.16 43.88 6.61
N PRO A 331 -16.35 43.31 7.82
CA PRO A 331 -15.31 43.36 8.87
C PRO A 331 -14.05 42.59 8.47
N LEU A 332 -12.88 43.24 8.57
CA LEU A 332 -11.57 42.70 8.16
C LEU A 332 -11.27 41.33 8.81
N SER A 333 -11.56 41.18 10.10
CA SER A 333 -11.48 39.87 10.77
C SER A 333 -12.36 39.79 12.00
N VAL A 334 -12.91 38.60 12.25
CA VAL A 334 -13.88 38.33 13.32
C VAL A 334 -13.52 37.00 13.98
N HIS A 335 -13.36 37.01 15.31
CA HIS A 335 -13.19 35.80 16.10
C HIS A 335 -14.56 35.14 16.35
N THR A 336 -14.73 33.88 15.95
CA THR A 336 -15.97 33.14 16.24
C THR A 336 -15.84 32.31 17.50
N SER A 337 -16.90 32.32 18.31
CA SER A 337 -17.06 31.51 19.51
C SER A 337 -17.33 30.03 19.21
N ILE A 338 -17.61 29.67 17.96
CA ILE A 338 -18.02 28.32 17.56
C ILE A 338 -16.82 27.37 17.54
N GLY A 339 -16.62 26.68 18.66
CA GLY A 339 -15.67 25.58 18.77
C GLY A 339 -15.75 24.91 20.14
N ILE A 340 -15.68 23.58 20.17
CA ILE A 340 -15.81 22.79 21.43
C ILE A 340 -14.54 22.89 22.31
N SER A 341 -13.46 23.56 21.86
CA SER A 341 -12.16 23.54 22.52
C SER A 341 -11.56 24.94 22.70
N SER A 342 -11.38 25.34 23.95
CA SER A 342 -10.67 26.57 24.35
C SER A 342 -9.20 26.65 23.90
N ALA A 343 -8.60 25.50 23.52
CA ALA A 343 -7.24 25.42 23.00
C ALA A 343 -7.10 25.84 21.52
N LYS A 344 -8.21 26.20 20.84
CA LYS A 344 -8.21 26.68 19.45
C LYS A 344 -9.04 27.95 19.32
N LYS A 345 -8.42 29.01 18.80
CA LYS A 345 -9.07 30.27 18.43
C LYS A 345 -9.35 30.24 16.93
N PHE A 346 -10.56 30.62 16.54
CA PHE A 346 -11.02 30.60 15.14
C PHE A 346 -11.27 32.03 14.68
N ILE A 347 -10.48 32.50 13.71
CA ILE A 347 -10.55 33.87 13.20
C ILE A 347 -10.92 33.80 11.73
N SER A 348 -12.12 34.26 11.42
CA SER A 348 -12.55 34.52 10.05
C SER A 348 -11.85 35.78 9.56
N VAL A 349 -11.12 35.73 8.45
CA VAL A 349 -10.42 36.87 7.86
C VAL A 349 -10.95 37.15 6.46
N PHE A 350 -11.17 38.42 6.13
CA PHE A 350 -11.58 38.88 4.81
C PHE A 350 -10.54 38.53 3.73
N GLU A 351 -11.02 38.12 2.56
CA GLU A 351 -10.22 37.77 1.38
C GLU A 351 -11.00 38.24 0.13
N PRO A 352 -10.59 39.35 -0.53
CA PRO A 352 -11.32 39.92 -1.65
C PRO A 352 -11.31 39.04 -2.91
N ASN A 353 -10.45 38.02 -2.99
CA ASN A 353 -10.33 37.14 -4.16
C ASN A 353 -11.07 35.81 -3.95
N VAL A 354 -12.12 35.56 -4.75
CA VAL A 354 -12.75 34.24 -4.82
C VAL A 354 -11.71 33.20 -5.27
N SER A 355 -11.51 32.17 -4.46
CA SER A 355 -10.47 31.15 -4.67
C SER A 355 -10.92 29.77 -4.18
N SER A 356 -10.13 28.73 -4.45
CA SER A 356 -10.45 27.36 -4.01
C SER A 356 -10.57 27.17 -2.50
N TYR A 357 -10.12 28.14 -1.70
CA TYR A 357 -10.13 28.15 -0.23
C TYR A 357 -10.82 29.38 0.38
N SER A 358 -11.43 30.23 -0.45
CA SER A 358 -12.25 31.39 -0.07
C SER A 358 -13.38 31.51 -1.09
N ARG A 359 -14.55 30.92 -0.80
CA ARG A 359 -15.70 30.96 -1.72
C ARG A 359 -16.66 32.12 -1.43
N LEU A 360 -16.64 32.62 -0.20
CA LEU A 360 -17.58 33.62 0.32
C LEU A 360 -16.84 34.87 0.85
N GLY A 361 -15.75 35.25 0.17
CA GLY A 361 -14.95 36.44 0.51
C GLY A 361 -14.19 36.37 1.85
N ARG A 362 -14.10 35.18 2.45
CA ARG A 362 -13.56 34.97 3.81
C ARG A 362 -12.80 33.64 3.92
N VAL A 363 -11.85 33.58 4.84
CA VAL A 363 -11.00 32.41 5.13
C VAL A 363 -10.93 32.17 6.63
N MET A 364 -11.21 30.95 7.08
CA MET A 364 -11.00 30.56 8.48
C MET A 364 -9.54 30.28 8.79
N VAL A 365 -8.93 31.13 9.63
CA VAL A 365 -7.61 30.94 10.24
C VAL A 365 -7.79 30.30 11.61
N VAL A 366 -6.99 29.27 11.91
CA VAL A 366 -6.99 28.58 13.19
C VAL A 366 -5.67 28.80 13.90
N TYR A 367 -5.73 29.35 15.11
CA TYR A 367 -4.61 29.39 16.04
C TYR A 367 -4.78 28.32 17.12
N ASN A 368 -3.75 27.51 17.36
CA ASN A 368 -3.71 26.53 18.44
C ASN A 368 -2.79 27.04 19.56
N THR A 369 -3.37 27.44 20.69
CA THR A 369 -2.67 28.04 21.82
C THR A 369 -1.74 27.06 22.53
N LYS A 370 -2.02 25.74 22.47
CA LYS A 370 -1.16 24.70 23.08
C LYS A 370 0.07 24.35 22.24
N LEU A 371 0.12 24.71 20.97
CA LEU A 371 1.18 24.31 20.02
C LEU A 371 1.80 25.50 19.26
N ASP A 372 1.56 26.75 19.71
CA ASP A 372 1.80 28.03 19.00
C ASP A 372 1.74 27.93 17.46
N SER A 373 0.67 27.31 16.92
CA SER A 373 0.62 26.93 15.51
C SER A 373 -0.54 27.58 14.76
N TRP A 374 -0.18 28.14 13.60
CA TRP A 374 -1.01 29.00 12.78
C TRP A 374 -1.37 28.33 11.45
N HIS A 375 -2.59 27.83 11.35
CA HIS A 375 -3.13 27.16 10.17
C HIS A 375 -4.03 28.13 9.39
N CYS A 376 -3.83 28.21 8.07
CA CYS A 376 -4.73 28.93 7.17
C CYS A 376 -4.82 28.14 5.85
N PRO A 377 -6.03 27.83 5.34
CA PRO A 377 -6.26 27.08 4.10
C PRO A 377 -5.44 27.52 2.87
N CYS A 378 -5.09 28.81 2.77
CA CYS A 378 -4.29 29.33 1.65
C CYS A 378 -2.82 28.85 1.61
N THR A 379 -2.32 28.19 2.67
CA THR A 379 -0.92 27.73 2.77
C THR A 379 -0.77 26.32 3.31
N LYS A 380 0.05 25.50 2.62
CA LYS A 380 0.66 24.30 3.23
C LYS A 380 1.67 24.74 4.31
N LEU A 381 1.90 23.87 5.30
CA LEU A 381 2.47 24.25 6.60
C LEU A 381 3.84 24.97 6.54
N ARG A 382 4.14 25.71 7.62
CA ARG A 382 5.36 26.53 7.85
C ARG A 382 5.59 27.72 6.92
N ARG A 383 4.63 28.13 6.08
CA ARG A 383 4.62 29.47 5.46
C ARG A 383 3.66 30.43 6.18
N SER A 384 4.06 31.68 6.32
CA SER A 384 3.17 32.79 6.69
C SER A 384 2.40 33.30 5.47
N CYS A 385 1.24 33.91 5.71
CA CYS A 385 0.37 34.50 4.70
C CYS A 385 -0.37 35.70 5.31
N LEU A 386 -0.97 36.55 4.47
CA LEU A 386 -1.61 37.77 4.93
C LEU A 386 -2.74 37.51 5.94
N HIS A 387 -3.54 36.45 5.75
CA HIS A 387 -4.58 36.06 6.71
C HIS A 387 -4.01 35.69 8.09
N LYS A 388 -2.84 35.03 8.16
CA LYS A 388 -2.17 34.75 9.45
C LYS A 388 -1.59 36.00 10.08
N TYR A 389 -1.18 37.00 9.30
CA TYR A 389 -0.73 38.28 9.81
C TYR A 389 -1.90 39.10 10.39
N VAL A 390 -3.03 39.17 9.69
CA VAL A 390 -4.26 39.81 10.20
C VAL A 390 -4.85 39.06 11.40
N ALA A 391 -4.89 37.73 11.39
CA ALA A 391 -5.34 36.97 12.56
C ALA A 391 -4.39 37.09 13.77
N LYS A 392 -3.08 37.27 13.55
CA LYS A 392 -2.12 37.64 14.62
C LYS A 392 -2.38 39.05 15.15
N TRP A 393 -2.68 40.02 14.28
CA TRP A 393 -3.06 41.39 14.68
C TRP A 393 -4.36 41.40 15.50
N HIS A 394 -5.38 40.65 15.06
CA HIS A 394 -6.65 40.48 15.79
C HIS A 394 -6.45 39.89 17.19
N LEU A 395 -5.69 38.78 17.31
CA LEU A 395 -5.41 38.21 18.64
C LEU A 395 -4.45 39.08 19.47
N PHE A 396 -3.49 39.78 18.87
CA PHE A 396 -2.61 40.69 19.62
C PHE A 396 -3.37 41.92 20.13
N GLN A 397 -4.41 42.39 19.44
CA GLN A 397 -5.24 43.48 19.95
C GLN A 397 -6.20 43.01 21.06
N THR A 398 -6.79 41.82 20.91
CA THR A 398 -7.84 41.32 21.83
C THR A 398 -7.34 40.48 23.00
N GLN A 399 -6.16 39.86 22.87
CA GLN A 399 -5.60 38.83 23.77
C GLN A 399 -4.06 38.98 23.84
N ARG A 400 -3.59 40.14 24.32
CA ARG A 400 -2.16 40.54 24.37
C ARG A 400 -1.29 39.56 25.17
N GLU A 401 -1.87 38.88 26.15
CA GLU A 401 -1.22 37.87 27.00
C GLU A 401 -0.70 36.66 26.21
N LEU A 402 -1.29 36.34 25.05
CA LEU A 402 -0.80 35.28 24.14
C LEU A 402 0.53 35.61 23.45
N PHE A 403 1.08 36.81 23.63
CA PHE A 403 2.25 37.33 22.91
C PHE A 403 3.36 37.88 23.84
N ARG A 404 3.39 37.48 25.12
CA ARG A 404 4.52 37.77 26.02
C ARG A 404 5.59 36.69 25.89
N THR A 405 6.82 37.09 25.59
CA THR A 405 7.98 36.19 25.47
C THR A 405 8.95 36.46 26.62
N GLU A 406 9.20 35.47 27.48
CA GLU A 406 10.35 35.51 28.38
C GLU A 406 11.65 35.26 27.59
N GLY A 407 12.73 35.91 28.00
CA GLY A 407 13.78 36.34 27.07
C GLY A 407 14.76 35.28 26.56
N SER A 408 15.27 35.51 25.35
CA SER A 408 16.52 34.95 24.82
C SER A 408 17.19 35.98 23.90
N PRO A 409 18.50 36.19 24.06
CA PRO A 409 19.47 35.70 23.07
C PRO A 409 20.62 34.92 23.75
N ASP A 410 21.60 34.29 23.10
CA ASP A 410 22.05 34.34 21.69
C ASP A 410 22.60 32.97 21.23
N LYS A 411 23.16 32.86 20.00
CA LYS A 411 24.01 31.72 19.57
C LYS A 411 25.22 32.18 18.74
N PRO A 412 26.41 31.61 18.97
CA PRO A 412 26.94 30.64 18.01
C PRO A 412 27.65 29.41 18.64
N HIS A 413 28.25 28.58 17.79
CA HIS A 413 28.85 27.26 18.06
C HIS A 413 29.97 27.18 19.11
N SER A 414 29.95 26.10 19.90
CA SER A 414 31.12 25.28 20.27
C SER A 414 30.70 23.83 20.60
N GLU A 415 31.69 22.96 20.80
CA GLU A 415 31.67 21.49 20.93
C GLU A 415 30.78 20.84 22.01
N GLU A 416 30.91 19.51 22.10
CA GLU A 416 30.23 18.57 23.00
C GLU A 416 30.68 18.72 24.46
N GLU A 417 29.78 18.48 25.42
CA GLU A 417 30.08 17.65 26.59
C GLU A 417 28.79 17.06 27.17
N ASP A 418 28.87 15.84 27.73
CA ASP A 418 27.75 15.06 28.27
C ASP A 418 27.84 14.99 29.80
N ILE A 419 26.80 15.48 30.50
CA ILE A 419 26.58 15.23 31.93
C ILE A 419 25.11 14.86 32.18
N THR A 420 24.75 13.67 31.72
CA THR A 420 23.90 12.69 32.44
C THR A 420 22.65 13.20 33.19
N ASP A 421 21.48 12.99 32.57
CA ASP A 421 20.35 12.37 33.29
C ASP A 421 20.11 11.00 32.64
N ASN A 422 20.20 9.92 33.42
CA ASN A 422 20.44 8.57 32.91
C ASN A 422 19.14 7.87 32.44
N ARG A 423 18.47 8.45 31.44
CA ARG A 423 17.16 8.01 30.96
C ARG A 423 17.25 7.09 29.74
N HIS A 424 17.35 5.79 30.03
CA HIS A 424 16.93 4.65 29.20
C HIS A 424 16.79 4.89 27.69
N VAL A 425 17.84 4.58 26.92
CA VAL A 425 17.81 4.67 25.44
C VAL A 425 16.90 3.58 24.84
N TYR A 426 15.65 3.95 24.57
CA TYR A 426 14.65 3.12 23.90
C TYR A 426 14.30 3.68 22.49
N PRO A 427 14.15 2.82 21.45
CA PRO A 427 14.45 1.39 21.44
C PRO A 427 15.95 1.12 21.63
N PRO A 428 16.32 -0.04 22.19
CA PRO A 428 17.72 -0.42 22.36
C PRO A 428 18.44 -0.54 21.01
N LYS A 429 19.78 -0.52 21.05
CA LYS A 429 20.67 -0.70 19.89
C LYS A 429 21.61 -1.89 20.11
N GLY A 430 22.25 -2.36 19.04
CA GLY A 430 23.22 -3.47 19.12
C GLY A 430 22.60 -4.75 19.68
N LEU A 431 23.28 -5.39 20.64
CA LEU A 431 22.82 -6.64 21.26
C LEU A 431 21.43 -6.52 21.90
N GLY A 432 21.11 -5.39 22.55
CA GLY A 432 19.79 -5.16 23.15
C GLY A 432 18.64 -5.13 22.13
N LEU A 433 18.92 -4.70 20.89
CA LEU A 433 17.95 -4.81 19.78
C LEU A 433 17.82 -6.25 19.31
N ASN A 434 18.93 -6.99 19.23
CA ASN A 434 18.95 -8.39 18.80
C ASN A 434 18.10 -9.27 19.74
N TYR A 435 18.35 -9.17 21.06
CA TYR A 435 17.56 -9.87 22.08
C TYR A 435 16.09 -9.48 22.03
N MET A 436 15.75 -8.18 21.92
CA MET A 436 14.35 -7.72 21.84
C MET A 436 13.61 -8.29 20.60
N VAL A 437 14.27 -8.38 19.45
CA VAL A 437 13.69 -8.97 18.22
C VAL A 437 13.50 -10.48 18.37
N ASN A 438 14.49 -11.21 18.92
CA ASN A 438 14.37 -12.65 19.16
C ASN A 438 13.24 -12.95 20.17
N TYR A 439 13.20 -12.21 21.28
CA TYR A 439 12.17 -12.35 22.31
C TYR A 439 10.75 -12.18 21.73
N ILE A 440 10.54 -11.15 20.91
CA ILE A 440 9.25 -10.91 20.24
C ILE A 440 8.89 -12.06 19.29
N LEU A 441 9.84 -12.56 18.50
CA LEU A 441 9.59 -13.66 17.55
C LEU A 441 9.28 -15.00 18.22
N GLN A 442 9.88 -15.26 19.39
CA GLN A 442 9.67 -16.49 20.15
C GLN A 442 8.39 -16.42 21.00
N ASN A 443 8.15 -15.30 21.70
CA ASN A 443 7.13 -15.21 22.76
C ASN A 443 5.86 -14.44 22.39
N LYS A 444 5.84 -13.68 21.28
CA LYS A 444 4.70 -12.86 20.85
C LYS A 444 4.05 -13.33 19.54
N LYS A 445 4.14 -14.64 19.25
CA LYS A 445 3.49 -15.26 18.09
C LYS A 445 1.96 -15.10 18.10
N ILE A 446 1.41 -14.91 16.91
CA ILE A 446 -0.02 -14.71 16.61
C ILE A 446 -0.53 -15.99 15.93
N PRO A 447 -1.53 -16.72 16.44
CA PRO A 447 -2.01 -17.94 15.81
C PRO A 447 -2.50 -17.71 14.38
N ALA A 448 -2.07 -18.53 13.41
CA ALA A 448 -2.54 -18.42 12.02
C ALA A 448 -4.07 -18.59 11.90
N VAL A 449 -4.66 -19.45 12.73
CA VAL A 449 -6.11 -19.64 12.84
C VAL A 449 -6.67 -18.80 13.98
N LEU A 450 -6.86 -17.50 13.72
CA LEU A 450 -7.45 -16.55 14.68
C LEU A 450 -8.91 -16.91 15.03
N PRO A 451 -9.41 -16.59 16.24
CA PRO A 451 -10.83 -16.69 16.60
C PRO A 451 -11.76 -15.89 15.68
N GLU A 452 -12.97 -16.38 15.42
CA GLU A 452 -13.88 -15.81 14.41
C GLU A 452 -14.30 -14.37 14.73
N ASP A 453 -14.49 -14.04 16.02
CA ASP A 453 -14.81 -12.70 16.49
C ASP A 453 -13.70 -11.70 16.17
N MET A 454 -12.44 -12.15 16.11
CA MET A 454 -11.27 -11.33 15.79
C MET A 454 -11.05 -11.11 14.30
N ARG A 455 -11.63 -11.95 13.43
CA ARG A 455 -11.51 -11.84 11.97
C ARG A 455 -12.39 -10.73 11.38
N VAL A 456 -13.56 -10.51 11.98
CA VAL A 456 -14.56 -9.57 11.45
C VAL A 456 -14.24 -8.12 11.89
N PRO A 457 -14.12 -7.15 10.96
CA PRO A 457 -13.96 -5.74 11.31
C PRO A 457 -15.16 -5.22 12.11
N SER A 458 -14.90 -4.64 13.30
CA SER A 458 -15.94 -4.04 14.14
C SER A 458 -15.74 -2.52 14.24
N PRO A 459 -16.60 -1.68 13.61
CA PRO A 459 -16.50 -0.23 13.68
C PRO A 459 -16.94 0.35 15.05
N LEU A 460 -17.33 -0.51 15.99
CA LEU A 460 -17.75 -0.16 17.35
C LEU A 460 -16.90 -0.89 18.41
N LYS A 461 -15.69 -1.35 18.07
CA LYS A 461 -14.76 -1.88 19.09
C LYS A 461 -14.00 -0.72 19.74
N ASP A 462 -14.20 -0.55 21.04
CA ASP A 462 -13.27 0.20 21.88
C ASP A 462 -11.95 -0.57 22.01
N TYR A 463 -10.84 0.15 21.84
CA TYR A 463 -9.48 -0.37 22.02
C TYR A 463 -8.83 0.30 23.26
N PRO A 464 -7.94 -0.41 23.99
CA PRO A 464 -7.24 0.18 25.13
C PRO A 464 -6.42 1.40 24.71
N GLN A 465 -6.54 2.49 25.47
CA GLN A 465 -5.79 3.74 25.24
C GLN A 465 -4.39 3.74 25.87
N ASN A 466 -4.13 2.85 26.83
CA ASN A 466 -2.83 2.65 27.45
C ASN A 466 -2.37 1.22 27.16
N LEU A 467 -1.25 1.09 26.43
CA LEU A 467 -0.75 -0.16 25.88
C LEU A 467 0.56 -0.52 26.57
N CYS A 468 0.46 -1.35 27.61
CA CYS A 468 1.57 -1.78 28.46
C CYS A 468 1.93 -3.25 28.22
N PRO A 469 3.22 -3.64 28.21
CA PRO A 469 3.61 -5.05 28.17
C PRO A 469 3.03 -5.82 29.37
N ASN A 470 2.53 -7.02 29.10
CA ASN A 470 1.93 -7.91 30.12
C ASN A 470 2.98 -8.49 31.09
N GLU A 471 4.24 -8.55 30.67
CA GLU A 471 5.37 -9.09 31.42
C GLU A 471 5.59 -8.37 32.76
N THR A 472 5.76 -9.12 33.83
CA THR A 472 6.09 -8.62 35.18
C THR A 472 7.49 -9.03 35.64
N VAL A 473 8.02 -10.14 35.11
CA VAL A 473 9.37 -10.66 35.36
C VAL A 473 10.15 -10.82 34.05
N CYS A 474 11.47 -10.67 34.13
CA CYS A 474 12.38 -10.87 33.01
C CYS A 474 12.36 -12.33 32.54
N GLN A 475 12.32 -12.56 31.24
CA GLN A 475 12.33 -13.89 30.61
C GLN A 475 13.77 -14.36 30.26
N GLU A 476 14.75 -13.45 30.27
CA GLU A 476 16.17 -13.72 29.95
C GLU A 476 17.06 -13.93 31.20
N CYS A 477 16.58 -13.58 32.40
CA CYS A 477 17.36 -13.69 33.63
C CYS A 477 17.08 -15.02 34.34
N PRO A 478 18.09 -15.64 35.01
CA PRO A 478 17.85 -16.78 35.88
C PRO A 478 17.10 -16.35 37.15
N GLY A 479 15.83 -16.75 37.26
CA GLY A 479 14.95 -16.46 38.41
C GLY A 479 14.01 -15.27 38.18
N ASP A 480 13.05 -15.09 39.10
CA ASP A 480 11.94 -14.12 39.00
C ASP A 480 12.37 -12.65 39.20
N VAL A 481 13.20 -12.15 38.29
CA VAL A 481 13.68 -10.76 38.30
C VAL A 481 12.55 -9.83 37.85
N LEU A 482 11.94 -9.12 38.80
CA LEU A 482 10.91 -8.12 38.52
C LEU A 482 11.41 -7.04 37.54
N LEU A 483 10.56 -6.67 36.59
CA LEU A 483 10.79 -5.58 35.65
C LEU A 483 10.49 -4.21 36.30
N SER A 484 10.97 -3.14 35.66
CA SER A 484 10.62 -1.76 36.01
C SER A 484 9.11 -1.51 35.95
N ASP A 485 8.69 -0.42 36.60
CA ASP A 485 7.39 0.20 36.30
C ASP A 485 7.26 0.55 34.81
N PRO A 486 6.02 0.65 34.27
CA PRO A 486 5.79 0.99 32.86
C PRO A 486 6.35 2.37 32.49
N MET A 487 7.40 2.38 31.67
CA MET A 487 8.01 3.59 31.14
C MET A 487 7.28 4.02 29.87
N LEU A 488 6.89 5.29 29.80
CA LEU A 488 6.15 5.85 28.67
C LEU A 488 7.05 6.03 27.45
N ILE A 489 6.70 5.42 26.32
CA ILE A 489 7.38 5.60 25.03
C ILE A 489 6.82 6.84 24.33
N THR A 490 5.49 6.90 24.15
CA THR A 490 4.80 8.01 23.50
C THR A 490 3.31 8.02 23.87
N GLN A 491 2.67 9.18 23.84
CA GLN A 491 1.21 9.36 23.93
C GLN A 491 0.55 9.63 22.57
N ASN A 492 1.33 9.57 21.49
CA ASN A 492 0.90 9.97 20.14
C ASN A 492 0.77 8.77 19.18
N ALA A 493 0.66 7.55 19.72
CA ALA A 493 0.51 6.34 18.92
C ALA A 493 -0.87 6.30 18.22
N LYS A 494 -0.95 5.53 17.14
CA LYS A 494 -2.11 5.44 16.25
C LYS A 494 -2.49 3.99 16.03
N ILE A 495 -3.74 3.66 16.33
CA ILE A 495 -4.35 2.39 15.92
C ILE A 495 -5.05 2.62 14.58
N LEU A 496 -4.57 1.92 13.56
CA LEU A 496 -5.10 1.91 12.20
C LEU A 496 -6.12 0.77 12.08
N THR A 497 -7.31 1.08 11.59
CA THR A 497 -8.37 0.08 11.34
C THR A 497 -8.81 0.13 9.88
N ASN A 498 -9.70 -0.78 9.48
CA ASN A 498 -10.36 -0.70 8.16
C ASN A 498 -11.22 0.58 7.95
N TRP A 499 -11.59 1.29 9.02
CA TRP A 499 -12.63 2.33 8.99
C TRP A 499 -12.14 3.72 9.43
N CYS A 500 -11.15 3.79 10.31
CA CYS A 500 -10.64 5.01 10.90
C CYS A 500 -9.23 4.85 11.47
N ILE A 501 -8.62 5.97 11.86
CA ILE A 501 -7.40 6.01 12.67
C ILE A 501 -7.75 6.55 14.05
N ILE A 502 -7.64 5.70 15.06
CA ILE A 502 -7.67 6.11 16.48
C ILE A 502 -6.30 6.71 16.80
N LYS A 503 -6.30 7.78 17.60
CA LYS A 503 -5.11 8.59 17.92
C LYS A 503 -4.97 8.74 19.42
N ASP A 504 -3.89 9.39 19.82
CA ASP A 504 -3.65 9.83 21.19
C ASP A 504 -3.60 8.63 22.17
N VAL A 505 -3.10 7.50 21.64
CA VAL A 505 -2.88 6.24 22.35
C VAL A 505 -1.49 6.27 22.97
N ALA A 506 -1.39 5.85 24.23
CA ALA A 506 -0.14 5.74 24.96
C ALA A 506 0.46 4.33 24.86
N THR A 507 1.73 4.24 24.48
CA THR A 507 2.52 2.99 24.46
C THR A 507 3.63 3.05 25.50
N TYR A 508 3.88 1.91 26.13
CA TYR A 508 4.83 1.77 27.23
C TYR A 508 5.78 0.59 26.99
N CYS A 509 6.97 0.67 27.58
CA CYS A 509 7.87 -0.46 27.75
C CYS A 509 8.17 -0.68 29.25
N LYS A 510 8.80 -1.80 29.58
CA LYS A 510 9.42 -2.07 30.88
C LYS A 510 10.85 -2.54 30.63
N GLN A 511 11.78 -2.21 31.53
CA GLN A 511 13.16 -2.68 31.45
C GLN A 511 13.49 -3.64 32.60
N CYS A 512 14.27 -4.69 32.32
CA CYS A 512 14.89 -5.49 33.37
C CYS A 512 16.06 -4.71 33.98
N PRO A 513 16.09 -4.49 35.31
CA PRO A 513 17.16 -3.73 35.97
C PRO A 513 18.51 -4.48 36.02
N GLN A 514 18.52 -5.81 35.78
CA GLN A 514 19.75 -6.62 35.81
C GLN A 514 20.45 -6.72 34.45
N CYS A 515 19.73 -7.15 33.40
CA CYS A 515 20.30 -7.36 32.06
C CYS A 515 20.00 -6.23 31.06
N GLY A 516 19.26 -5.19 31.47
CA GLY A 516 18.90 -4.07 30.60
C GLY A 516 17.86 -4.38 29.52
N MET A 517 17.27 -5.59 29.50
CA MET A 517 16.31 -6.01 28.47
C MET A 517 15.02 -5.21 28.48
N PHE A 518 14.52 -4.84 27.30
CA PHE A 518 13.27 -4.12 27.12
C PHE A 518 12.13 -5.01 26.64
N TYR A 519 10.97 -4.85 27.28
CA TYR A 519 9.71 -5.50 26.94
C TYR A 519 8.73 -4.41 26.49
N ARG A 520 8.10 -4.58 25.33
CA ARG A 520 7.11 -3.64 24.77
C ARG A 520 5.76 -4.31 24.57
N TYR A 521 4.68 -3.54 24.54
CA TYR A 521 3.34 -4.05 24.25
C TYR A 521 3.29 -4.76 22.88
N GLN A 522 2.86 -6.03 22.85
CA GLN A 522 2.68 -6.80 21.60
C GLN A 522 1.47 -7.75 21.68
N GLU A 523 0.40 -7.31 22.35
CA GLU A 523 -0.67 -8.21 22.81
C GLU A 523 -1.76 -8.43 21.74
N TRP A 524 -1.54 -9.43 20.87
CA TRP A 524 -2.47 -9.75 19.77
C TRP A 524 -3.90 -10.07 20.23
N LYS A 525 -4.08 -10.51 21.49
CA LYS A 525 -5.38 -10.84 22.10
C LYS A 525 -6.33 -9.63 22.16
N ASP A 526 -5.80 -8.41 22.23
CA ASP A 526 -6.57 -7.18 22.15
C ASP A 526 -7.03 -6.85 20.71
N ARG A 527 -6.66 -7.69 19.74
CA ARG A 527 -6.79 -7.52 18.28
C ARG A 527 -5.90 -6.43 17.70
N LEU A 528 -4.74 -6.18 18.32
CA LEU A 528 -3.77 -5.18 17.90
C LEU A 528 -2.43 -5.83 17.53
N HIS A 529 -1.80 -5.33 16.47
CA HIS A 529 -0.44 -5.64 16.07
C HIS A 529 0.40 -4.35 16.10
N ASN A 530 1.35 -4.27 17.02
CA ASN A 530 2.16 -3.07 17.24
C ASN A 530 3.45 -3.12 16.40
N PHE A 531 3.56 -2.27 15.38
CA PHE A 531 4.71 -2.28 14.47
C PHE A 531 5.96 -1.60 15.08
N ASN A 532 5.80 -0.37 15.58
CA ASN A 532 6.90 0.50 16.02
C ASN A 532 6.54 1.46 17.17
N ASP A 533 5.60 1.06 18.01
CA ASP A 533 5.07 1.79 19.18
C ASP A 533 4.37 3.13 18.85
N HIS A 534 4.36 3.53 17.58
CA HIS A 534 3.71 4.73 17.04
C HIS A 534 2.62 4.39 16.02
N ILE A 535 2.80 3.30 15.28
CA ILE A 535 1.86 2.72 14.32
C ILE A 535 1.50 1.32 14.81
N ILE A 536 0.21 1.09 14.96
CA ILE A 536 -0.40 -0.15 15.42
C ILE A 536 -1.53 -0.46 14.46
N LEU A 537 -1.63 -1.69 13.95
CA LEU A 537 -2.71 -2.11 13.07
C LEU A 537 -3.71 -2.95 13.87
N ASP A 538 -5.00 -2.80 13.60
CA ASP A 538 -5.95 -3.82 14.03
C ASP A 538 -5.79 -5.11 13.20
N ILE A 539 -5.96 -6.26 13.84
CA ILE A 539 -5.83 -7.57 13.16
C ILE A 539 -6.80 -7.68 11.96
N PRO A 540 -8.06 -7.18 12.01
CA PRO A 540 -8.91 -7.09 10.83
C PRO A 540 -8.29 -6.32 9.65
N LEU A 541 -7.52 -5.25 9.85
CA LEU A 541 -6.83 -4.52 8.77
C LEU A 541 -5.69 -5.36 8.19
N CYS A 542 -4.90 -6.03 9.02
CA CYS A 542 -3.88 -6.97 8.55
C CYS A 542 -4.49 -8.08 7.68
N LEU A 543 -5.63 -8.64 8.11
CA LEU A 543 -6.37 -9.65 7.34
C LEU A 543 -6.97 -9.08 6.03
N THR A 544 -7.41 -7.82 6.00
CA THR A 544 -7.80 -7.14 4.76
C THR A 544 -6.61 -7.03 3.80
N LEU A 545 -5.43 -6.63 4.28
CA LEU A 545 -4.22 -6.55 3.44
C LEU A 545 -3.81 -7.92 2.88
N ARG A 546 -3.84 -8.97 3.72
CA ARG A 546 -3.63 -10.38 3.32
C ARG A 546 -4.58 -10.80 2.19
N ASN A 547 -5.88 -10.52 2.36
CA ASN A 547 -6.92 -10.87 1.39
C ASN A 547 -6.80 -10.06 0.08
N LEU A 548 -6.40 -8.78 0.14
CA LEU A 548 -6.18 -7.95 -1.04
C LEU A 548 -4.98 -8.44 -1.87
N LEU A 549 -3.89 -8.88 -1.23
CA LEU A 549 -2.76 -9.51 -1.93
C LEU A 549 -3.16 -10.83 -2.62
N GLN A 550 -4.05 -11.63 -1.99
CA GLN A 550 -4.62 -12.85 -2.61
C GLN A 550 -5.53 -12.56 -3.82
N VAL A 551 -6.02 -11.33 -4.00
CA VAL A 551 -6.70 -10.87 -5.22
C VAL A 551 -5.84 -9.89 -6.05
N HIS A 552 -4.51 -10.03 -5.96
CA HIS A 552 -3.53 -9.30 -6.78
C HIS A 552 -3.52 -7.78 -6.59
N THR A 553 -3.92 -7.30 -5.42
CA THR A 553 -3.95 -5.88 -5.06
C THR A 553 -2.85 -5.57 -4.04
N SER A 554 -1.83 -4.86 -4.49
CA SER A 554 -0.69 -4.43 -3.64
C SER A 554 -1.13 -3.54 -2.46
N VAL A 555 -0.36 -3.57 -1.38
CA VAL A 555 -0.60 -2.75 -0.17
C VAL A 555 -0.70 -1.26 -0.51
N SER A 556 0.07 -0.75 -1.48
CA SER A 556 -0.03 0.64 -1.94
C SER A 556 -1.43 1.00 -2.50
N ARG A 557 -2.06 0.08 -3.22
CA ARG A 557 -3.46 0.25 -3.70
C ARG A 557 -4.46 0.08 -2.57
N ALA A 558 -4.20 -0.82 -1.63
CA ALA A 558 -5.04 -0.98 -0.43
C ALA A 558 -5.06 0.29 0.43
N VAL A 559 -3.89 0.92 0.63
CA VAL A 559 -3.76 2.21 1.33
C VAL A 559 -4.47 3.33 0.57
N GLU A 560 -4.33 3.41 -0.76
CA GLU A 560 -5.08 4.39 -1.57
C GLU A 560 -6.61 4.18 -1.44
N PHE A 561 -7.06 2.93 -1.46
CA PHE A 561 -8.47 2.55 -1.25
C PHE A 561 -8.97 2.94 0.15
N LEU A 562 -8.20 2.65 1.20
CA LEU A 562 -8.55 3.01 2.58
C LEU A 562 -8.60 4.53 2.78
N GLN A 563 -7.61 5.27 2.23
CA GLN A 563 -7.61 6.74 2.26
C GLN A 563 -8.84 7.33 1.53
N ARG A 564 -9.20 6.79 0.36
CA ARG A 564 -10.40 7.19 -0.40
C ARG A 564 -11.71 6.85 0.32
N THR A 565 -11.77 5.72 1.01
CA THR A 565 -13.00 5.21 1.67
C THR A 565 -13.25 5.87 3.02
N THR A 566 -12.20 6.13 3.79
CA THR A 566 -12.29 6.72 5.15
C THR A 566 -12.18 8.25 5.16
N GLY A 567 -11.60 8.85 4.11
CA GLY A 567 -11.24 10.26 4.09
C GLY A 567 -10.04 10.62 4.99
N VAL A 568 -9.35 9.63 5.57
CA VAL A 568 -8.24 9.83 6.50
C VAL A 568 -6.90 9.51 5.83
N GLU A 569 -5.88 10.31 6.07
CA GLU A 569 -4.51 10.06 5.61
C GLU A 569 -3.84 8.95 6.44
N PHE A 570 -3.85 7.73 5.89
CA PHE A 570 -3.04 6.60 6.37
C PHE A 570 -1.53 6.85 6.16
N PRO A 571 -0.65 6.17 6.93
CA PRO A 571 0.81 6.24 6.72
C PRO A 571 1.26 5.85 5.30
N PRO A 572 2.53 6.14 4.93
CA PRO A 572 3.09 5.77 3.63
C PRO A 572 2.92 4.29 3.31
N ALA A 573 2.70 3.99 2.02
CA ALA A 573 2.45 2.63 1.54
C ALA A 573 3.54 1.63 1.95
N ASP A 574 4.80 2.07 1.99
CA ASP A 574 5.95 1.24 2.34
C ASP A 574 5.96 0.92 3.84
N THR A 575 5.65 1.90 4.70
CA THR A 575 5.47 1.70 6.15
C THR A 575 4.28 0.78 6.45
N MET A 576 3.19 0.88 5.67
CA MET A 576 2.03 -0.01 5.77
C MET A 576 2.35 -1.43 5.28
N LEU A 577 3.26 -1.56 4.32
CA LEU A 577 3.77 -2.86 3.87
C LEU A 577 4.65 -3.47 4.95
N ASP A 578 5.65 -2.77 5.48
CA ASP A 578 6.54 -3.30 6.52
C ASP A 578 5.79 -3.69 7.80
N ALA A 579 4.78 -2.92 8.21
CA ALA A 579 3.90 -3.29 9.31
C ALA A 579 3.09 -4.58 9.03
N TYR A 580 2.62 -4.76 7.79
CA TYR A 580 1.98 -6.00 7.37
C TYR A 580 2.96 -7.18 7.30
N LEU A 581 4.21 -6.98 6.85
CA LEU A 581 5.22 -8.03 6.79
C LEU A 581 5.71 -8.44 8.19
N GLN A 582 5.81 -7.51 9.15
CA GLN A 582 6.02 -7.84 10.57
C GLN A 582 4.83 -8.67 11.10
N PHE A 583 3.59 -8.30 10.81
CA PHE A 583 2.41 -9.10 11.21
C PHE A 583 2.48 -10.53 10.65
N GLU A 584 2.87 -10.71 9.39
CA GLU A 584 3.04 -12.04 8.80
C GLU A 584 4.23 -12.82 9.39
N ALA A 585 5.32 -12.15 9.81
CA ALA A 585 6.47 -12.78 10.49
C ALA A 585 6.16 -13.23 11.94
N LEU A 586 5.30 -12.47 12.63
CA LEU A 586 4.77 -12.86 13.94
C LEU A 586 3.58 -13.82 13.82
N THR A 587 3.00 -14.02 12.64
CA THR A 587 1.96 -15.05 12.46
C THR A 587 2.60 -16.44 12.47
N ASP A 588 1.99 -17.34 13.24
CA ASP A 588 2.42 -18.73 13.44
C ASP A 588 1.86 -19.63 12.33
N HIS A 589 2.33 -19.38 11.11
CA HIS A 589 1.97 -20.19 9.94
C HIS A 589 2.78 -21.48 9.93
N GLU A 590 2.10 -22.62 9.86
CA GLU A 590 2.76 -23.93 9.81
C GLU A 590 3.53 -24.19 8.49
N TYR A 591 3.29 -23.37 7.45
CA TYR A 591 3.85 -23.48 6.10
C TYR A 591 3.92 -24.93 5.52
N LYS A 592 2.93 -25.78 5.87
CA LYS A 592 2.91 -27.23 5.58
C LYS A 592 3.19 -27.61 4.12
N TYR A 593 2.64 -26.85 3.17
CA TYR A 593 2.83 -27.08 1.73
C TYR A 593 2.44 -28.51 1.29
N SER A 594 1.37 -29.04 1.90
CA SER A 594 0.89 -30.42 1.74
C SER A 594 -0.53 -30.45 1.18
N CYS A 595 -0.88 -31.49 0.40
CA CYS A 595 -2.20 -31.60 -0.22
C CYS A 595 -3.14 -32.49 0.59
N PRO A 596 -4.36 -32.04 0.95
CA PRO A 596 -5.35 -32.89 1.64
C PRO A 596 -5.89 -34.05 0.79
N THR A 597 -5.49 -34.16 -0.48
CA THR A 597 -5.85 -35.25 -1.40
C THR A 597 -4.66 -36.14 -1.77
N CYS A 598 -3.41 -35.62 -1.73
CA CYS A 598 -2.20 -36.35 -2.14
C CYS A 598 -1.23 -36.64 -0.99
N GLY A 599 -1.52 -36.19 0.23
CA GLY A 599 -0.63 -36.33 1.39
C GLY A 599 0.62 -35.46 1.29
N ASP A 600 1.63 -35.81 2.08
CA ASP A 600 2.94 -35.12 2.11
C ASP A 600 3.91 -35.60 1.01
N HIS A 601 3.59 -36.73 0.37
CA HIS A 601 4.42 -37.41 -0.64
C HIS A 601 3.58 -37.72 -1.89
N PRO A 602 3.38 -36.74 -2.80
CA PRO A 602 2.60 -36.94 -4.02
C PRO A 602 3.38 -37.81 -5.03
N PRO A 603 2.85 -38.98 -5.47
CA PRO A 603 3.54 -39.85 -6.43
C PRO A 603 3.64 -39.24 -7.83
N VAL A 604 2.80 -38.25 -8.13
CA VAL A 604 2.80 -37.50 -9.40
C VAL A 604 2.96 -36.02 -9.08
N VAL A 605 3.91 -35.36 -9.73
CA VAL A 605 4.13 -33.92 -9.63
C VAL A 605 4.26 -33.26 -11.00
N LEU A 606 3.93 -31.98 -11.06
CA LEU A 606 4.23 -31.08 -12.16
C LEU A 606 5.21 -30.01 -11.68
N MET A 607 6.20 -29.72 -12.50
CA MET A 607 7.13 -28.62 -12.33
C MET A 607 6.73 -27.45 -13.21
N GLY A 608 7.10 -26.23 -12.82
CA GLY A 608 6.79 -25.06 -13.61
C GLY A 608 7.56 -23.83 -13.16
N VAL A 609 7.73 -22.88 -14.09
CA VAL A 609 8.66 -21.75 -13.96
C VAL A 609 8.00 -20.45 -14.36
N HIS A 610 8.07 -19.45 -13.48
CA HIS A 610 7.68 -18.09 -13.79
C HIS A 610 8.92 -17.25 -14.14
N LYS A 611 9.24 -17.16 -15.44
CA LYS A 611 10.26 -16.23 -15.95
C LYS A 611 9.88 -14.80 -15.56
N GLN A 612 10.66 -14.18 -14.68
CA GLN A 612 10.48 -12.78 -14.28
C GLN A 612 11.19 -11.86 -15.28
N THR A 613 10.91 -10.55 -15.22
CA THR A 613 11.67 -9.53 -15.95
C THR A 613 12.08 -8.40 -15.00
N ALA A 614 12.62 -8.76 -13.84
CA ALA A 614 13.27 -7.82 -12.94
C ALA A 614 14.60 -7.36 -13.55
N SER A 615 15.26 -6.37 -12.94
CA SER A 615 16.66 -6.09 -13.28
C SER A 615 17.52 -7.28 -12.81
N PRO A 616 18.44 -7.81 -13.64
CA PRO A 616 19.38 -8.81 -13.15
C PRO A 616 20.30 -8.19 -12.10
N LEU A 617 20.59 -8.95 -11.04
CA LEU A 617 21.73 -8.67 -10.16
C LEU A 617 23.02 -8.85 -10.99
N SER A 618 23.98 -7.94 -10.86
CA SER A 618 25.28 -8.09 -11.52
C SER A 618 26.09 -9.20 -10.85
N GLU A 619 27.04 -9.81 -11.57
CA GLU A 619 27.90 -10.86 -10.99
C GLU A 619 28.84 -10.34 -9.89
N ASN A 620 28.96 -9.00 -9.73
CA ASN A 620 29.66 -8.36 -8.63
C ASN A 620 28.73 -7.97 -7.46
N ASP A 621 27.42 -8.18 -7.57
CA ASP A 621 26.41 -7.78 -6.57
C ASP A 621 26.09 -8.91 -5.57
N ILE A 622 26.67 -10.10 -5.75
CA ILE A 622 26.42 -11.31 -4.96
C ILE A 622 27.76 -11.86 -4.45
N GLU A 623 27.85 -12.14 -3.16
CA GLU A 623 29.05 -12.71 -2.55
C GLU A 623 29.33 -14.14 -3.06
N LYS A 624 30.61 -14.46 -3.28
CA LYS A 624 31.04 -15.83 -3.63
C LYS A 624 30.87 -16.76 -2.42
N PRO A 625 30.51 -18.04 -2.62
CA PRO A 625 30.53 -19.00 -1.52
C PRO A 625 31.96 -19.32 -1.06
N PRO A 626 32.13 -19.90 0.14
CA PRO A 626 33.38 -20.54 0.58
C PRO A 626 33.88 -21.59 -0.43
N GLU A 627 35.20 -21.82 -0.46
CA GLU A 627 35.85 -22.72 -1.44
C GLU A 627 35.44 -24.20 -1.28
N ASP A 628 34.99 -24.60 -0.10
CA ASP A 628 34.53 -25.95 0.25
C ASP A 628 32.99 -26.11 0.22
N PHE A 629 32.25 -25.07 -0.19
CA PHE A 629 30.79 -25.05 -0.16
C PHE A 629 30.16 -26.04 -1.15
N LYS A 630 29.38 -27.00 -0.63
CA LYS A 630 28.77 -28.09 -1.42
C LYS A 630 27.41 -27.77 -2.02
N GLY A 631 26.88 -26.56 -1.81
CA GLY A 631 25.49 -26.23 -2.14
C GLY A 631 24.48 -26.66 -1.07
N GLU A 632 24.89 -26.87 0.18
CA GLU A 632 24.00 -27.23 1.29
C GLU A 632 23.63 -25.96 2.09
N VAL A 633 22.33 -25.67 2.23
CA VAL A 633 21.82 -24.47 2.92
C VAL A 633 20.78 -24.81 3.98
N SER A 634 20.83 -24.12 5.12
CA SER A 634 19.88 -24.27 6.22
C SER A 634 18.56 -23.54 5.90
N LEU A 635 17.48 -24.29 5.70
CA LEU A 635 16.17 -23.76 5.33
C LEU A 635 15.56 -22.99 6.50
N GLU A 636 15.46 -23.59 7.68
CA GLU A 636 14.81 -22.95 8.83
C GLU A 636 15.58 -21.70 9.28
N GLU A 637 16.90 -21.75 9.36
CA GLU A 637 17.73 -20.58 9.74
C GLU A 637 17.57 -19.41 8.76
N PHE A 638 17.55 -19.67 7.46
CA PHE A 638 17.35 -18.64 6.44
C PHE A 638 15.97 -17.99 6.55
N TRP A 639 14.91 -18.79 6.67
CA TRP A 639 13.54 -18.29 6.73
C TRP A 639 13.15 -17.71 8.12
N GLU A 640 13.78 -18.16 9.20
CA GLU A 640 13.74 -17.49 10.51
C GLU A 640 14.47 -16.15 10.45
N SER A 641 15.64 -16.09 9.81
CA SER A 641 16.42 -14.85 9.67
C SER A 641 15.70 -13.81 8.78
N LEU A 642 15.01 -14.23 7.71
CA LEU A 642 14.07 -13.35 6.99
C LEU A 642 12.95 -12.85 7.90
N SER A 643 12.46 -13.67 8.83
CA SER A 643 11.43 -13.27 9.80
C SER A 643 11.99 -12.29 10.85
N LYS A 644 13.27 -12.42 11.25
CA LYS A 644 14.01 -11.44 12.06
C LYS A 644 14.20 -10.12 11.32
N GLU A 645 14.53 -10.17 10.02
CA GLU A 645 14.62 -8.97 9.18
C GLU A 645 13.30 -8.20 9.18
N MET A 646 12.19 -8.83 8.79
CA MET A 646 10.87 -8.19 8.75
C MET A 646 10.45 -7.67 10.12
N THR A 647 10.77 -8.40 11.19
CA THR A 647 10.46 -7.98 12.56
C THR A 647 11.25 -6.74 12.97
N CYS A 648 12.54 -6.69 12.63
CA CYS A 648 13.41 -5.58 13.03
C CYS A 648 13.11 -4.25 12.32
N ARG A 649 12.40 -4.26 11.18
CA ARG A 649 12.00 -3.03 10.44
C ARG A 649 11.17 -2.04 11.27
N GLY A 650 10.52 -2.50 12.35
CA GLY A 650 9.83 -1.62 13.29
C GLY A 650 10.74 -0.71 14.11
N PHE A 651 12.02 -1.05 14.29
CA PHE A 651 12.92 -0.37 15.25
C PHE A 651 14.01 0.48 14.58
N VAL A 652 14.10 0.47 13.25
CA VAL A 652 15.22 1.05 12.49
C VAL A 652 14.73 2.04 11.44
N ALA A 653 15.53 3.07 11.15
CA ALA A 653 15.12 4.17 10.26
C ALA A 653 15.09 3.78 8.77
N ASN A 654 15.91 2.80 8.37
CA ASN A 654 15.93 2.20 7.03
C ASN A 654 16.57 0.81 7.09
N ALA A 655 16.63 0.10 5.95
CA ALA A 655 17.21 -1.25 5.86
C ALA A 655 18.73 -1.31 6.13
N GLU A 656 19.49 -0.24 5.85
CA GLU A 656 20.94 -0.17 6.09
C GLU A 656 21.30 -0.25 7.57
N HIS A 657 20.37 0.14 8.46
CA HIS A 657 20.52 0.09 9.91
C HIS A 657 19.89 -1.18 10.53
N ASN A 658 19.40 -2.12 9.72
CA ASN A 658 18.83 -3.37 10.21
C ASN A 658 19.94 -4.43 10.41
N PRO A 659 20.27 -4.85 11.66
CA PRO A 659 21.31 -5.84 11.90
C PRO A 659 20.94 -7.25 11.42
N PHE A 660 19.73 -7.47 10.91
CA PHE A 660 19.25 -8.71 10.31
C PHE A 660 18.99 -8.60 8.80
N ALA A 661 19.50 -7.56 8.12
CA ALA A 661 19.31 -7.38 6.67
C ALA A 661 19.94 -8.53 5.85
N ILE A 662 19.12 -9.26 5.09
CA ILE A 662 19.59 -10.35 4.22
C ILE A 662 19.83 -9.81 2.80
N LEU A 663 21.07 -9.92 2.36
CA LEU A 663 21.48 -9.69 0.98
C LEU A 663 21.48 -11.01 0.19
N PRO A 664 21.38 -10.96 -1.15
CA PRO A 664 21.61 -12.13 -2.00
C PRO A 664 23.00 -12.75 -1.75
N SER A 665 23.02 -14.06 -1.46
CA SER A 665 24.21 -14.87 -1.27
C SER A 665 23.93 -16.27 -1.84
N TYR A 666 24.92 -16.97 -2.39
CA TYR A 666 24.71 -18.37 -2.79
C TYR A 666 24.74 -19.34 -1.60
N HIS A 667 25.45 -18.99 -0.52
CA HIS A 667 25.62 -19.85 0.66
C HIS A 667 24.57 -19.60 1.75
N PHE A 668 23.83 -18.49 1.68
CA PHE A 668 22.74 -18.15 2.60
C PHE A 668 21.47 -17.74 1.85
N TRP A 669 20.95 -18.64 1.02
CA TRP A 669 19.71 -18.46 0.26
C TRP A 669 19.03 -19.81 0.02
N ALA A 670 17.90 -20.05 0.69
CA ALA A 670 17.22 -21.36 0.68
C ALA A 670 15.85 -21.32 -0.03
N PRO A 671 15.47 -22.39 -0.75
CA PRO A 671 14.09 -22.60 -1.18
C PRO A 671 13.15 -22.80 0.03
N TRP A 672 11.84 -22.83 -0.21
CA TRP A 672 10.89 -23.46 0.72
C TRP A 672 10.48 -24.84 0.21
N ILE A 673 10.49 -25.83 1.10
CA ILE A 673 9.95 -27.18 0.89
C ILE A 673 9.11 -27.52 2.12
N GLY A 674 7.92 -28.10 1.93
CA GLY A 674 7.04 -28.50 3.03
C GLY A 674 7.75 -29.41 4.04
N LYS A 675 7.54 -29.16 5.34
CA LYS A 675 8.31 -29.79 6.43
C LYS A 675 8.22 -31.32 6.46
N ASN A 676 7.08 -31.88 6.06
CA ASN A 676 6.88 -33.32 5.96
C ASN A 676 7.40 -33.90 4.63
N THR A 677 7.67 -33.06 3.62
CA THR A 677 8.10 -33.47 2.28
C THR A 677 9.62 -33.44 2.13
N ARG A 678 10.30 -32.49 2.79
CA ARG A 678 11.77 -32.40 2.79
C ARG A 678 12.42 -33.54 3.56
N HIS A 679 13.61 -33.96 3.13
CA HIS A 679 14.41 -34.98 3.82
C HIS A 679 14.94 -34.47 5.17
N SER A 680 15.36 -33.21 5.20
CA SER A 680 16.05 -32.57 6.33
C SER A 680 15.87 -31.06 6.27
N ASP A 681 16.23 -30.36 7.35
CA ASP A 681 16.16 -28.89 7.43
C ASP A 681 17.33 -28.23 6.68
N THR A 682 18.42 -28.96 6.43
CA THR A 682 19.40 -28.65 5.37
C THR A 682 18.88 -29.16 4.03
N VAL A 683 18.92 -28.30 3.00
CA VAL A 683 18.46 -28.56 1.63
C VAL A 683 19.50 -28.09 0.60
N LEU A 684 19.37 -28.51 -0.65
CA LEU A 684 20.30 -28.11 -1.72
C LEU A 684 19.94 -26.75 -2.35
N ASN A 685 20.96 -25.95 -2.60
CA ASN A 685 20.97 -24.84 -3.55
C ASN A 685 22.36 -24.75 -4.22
N THR A 686 22.50 -25.34 -5.41
CA THR A 686 23.79 -25.42 -6.13
C THR A 686 24.01 -24.27 -7.11
N GLU A 687 23.25 -23.18 -6.98
CA GLU A 687 23.18 -22.09 -7.96
C GLU A 687 24.51 -21.34 -8.20
N PHE A 688 25.47 -21.43 -7.27
CA PHE A 688 26.83 -20.92 -7.47
C PHE A 688 27.61 -21.67 -8.58
N GLU A 689 27.31 -22.94 -8.83
CA GLU A 689 27.97 -23.71 -9.89
C GLU A 689 27.74 -23.04 -11.25
N LYS A 690 26.53 -22.48 -11.48
CA LYS A 690 26.14 -21.68 -12.65
C LYS A 690 26.98 -20.41 -12.87
N VAL A 691 27.83 -20.00 -11.92
CA VAL A 691 28.85 -18.94 -12.11
C VAL A 691 29.99 -19.47 -12.99
N HIS A 692 30.41 -20.71 -12.76
CA HIS A 692 31.58 -21.34 -13.37
C HIS A 692 31.23 -22.20 -14.58
N THR A 693 30.05 -22.84 -14.62
CA THR A 693 29.62 -23.71 -15.73
C THR A 693 29.07 -22.97 -16.95
N SER A 694 29.23 -21.65 -17.02
CA SER A 694 28.73 -20.77 -18.09
C SER A 694 29.18 -21.15 -19.51
N SER A 695 30.22 -22.00 -19.64
CA SER A 695 30.64 -22.58 -20.92
C SER A 695 30.19 -24.03 -21.16
N GLU A 696 30.02 -24.90 -20.16
CA GLU A 696 30.05 -26.37 -20.40
C GLU A 696 28.66 -27.04 -20.45
N ILE A 697 27.82 -26.95 -19.42
CA ILE A 697 26.54 -27.71 -19.37
C ILE A 697 25.48 -27.12 -20.33
N LEU A 698 25.56 -25.83 -20.64
CA LEU A 698 24.74 -25.19 -21.68
C LEU A 698 24.98 -25.81 -23.08
N LYS A 699 26.21 -26.25 -23.39
CA LYS A 699 26.56 -26.89 -24.69
C LYS A 699 25.79 -28.19 -24.95
N MET A 700 25.32 -28.89 -23.91
CA MET A 700 24.70 -30.21 -24.04
C MET A 700 23.17 -30.19 -24.21
N THR A 701 22.50 -29.05 -24.04
CA THR A 701 21.06 -29.04 -23.72
C THR A 701 20.20 -28.10 -24.58
N VAL A 702 20.82 -27.20 -25.35
CA VAL A 702 20.11 -26.21 -26.19
C VAL A 702 20.42 -26.48 -27.67
N THR A 703 19.39 -26.78 -28.47
CA THR A 703 19.51 -26.78 -29.93
C THR A 703 19.37 -25.36 -30.49
N GLU A 704 19.98 -25.09 -31.65
CA GLU A 704 19.88 -23.80 -32.34
C GLU A 704 18.41 -23.38 -32.57
N GLU A 705 17.56 -24.37 -32.84
CA GLU A 705 16.11 -24.23 -33.06
C GLU A 705 15.37 -23.80 -31.78
N ARG A 706 15.73 -24.37 -30.61
CA ARG A 706 15.11 -24.03 -29.31
C ARG A 706 15.56 -22.65 -28.81
N LEU A 707 16.80 -22.26 -29.11
CA LEU A 707 17.30 -20.90 -28.91
C LEU A 707 16.58 -19.89 -29.82
N ARG A 708 16.37 -20.26 -31.08
CA ARG A 708 15.60 -19.48 -32.07
C ARG A 708 14.14 -19.27 -31.64
N GLU A 709 13.48 -20.30 -31.11
CA GLU A 709 12.15 -20.19 -30.49
C GLU A 709 12.11 -19.14 -29.36
N GLU A 710 13.01 -19.23 -28.39
CA GLU A 710 13.02 -18.30 -27.24
C GLU A 710 13.40 -16.87 -27.66
N LEU A 711 14.24 -16.71 -28.69
CA LEU A 711 14.54 -15.42 -29.33
C LEU A 711 13.29 -14.81 -29.97
N PHE A 712 12.49 -15.61 -30.70
CA PHE A 712 11.23 -15.16 -31.30
C PHE A 712 10.16 -14.75 -30.26
N LYS A 713 10.29 -15.17 -29.00
CA LYS A 713 9.42 -14.79 -27.88
C LYS A 713 9.85 -13.50 -27.16
N GLN A 714 11.04 -12.96 -27.46
CA GLN A 714 11.55 -11.73 -26.82
C GLN A 714 10.84 -10.45 -27.29
N LYS A 715 10.95 -9.38 -26.51
CA LYS A 715 10.41 -8.04 -26.85
C LYS A 715 11.34 -7.30 -27.84
N ASP A 716 10.80 -6.35 -28.60
CA ASP A 716 11.53 -5.58 -29.62
C ASP A 716 12.73 -4.77 -29.06
N ASP A 717 12.65 -4.32 -27.81
CA ASP A 717 13.76 -3.66 -27.11
C ASP A 717 14.89 -4.64 -26.78
N VAL A 718 14.56 -5.82 -26.25
CA VAL A 718 15.53 -6.91 -25.99
C VAL A 718 16.20 -7.36 -27.29
N ILE A 719 15.44 -7.51 -28.38
CA ILE A 719 15.96 -7.90 -29.70
C ILE A 719 16.93 -6.84 -30.25
N ARG A 720 16.63 -5.54 -30.12
CA ARG A 720 17.55 -4.48 -30.59
C ARG A 720 18.81 -4.38 -29.73
N THR A 721 18.71 -4.58 -28.42
CA THR A 721 19.88 -4.72 -27.53
C THR A 721 20.72 -5.93 -27.92
N LEU A 722 20.10 -7.07 -28.19
CA LEU A 722 20.78 -8.28 -28.69
C LEU A 722 21.53 -8.02 -29.99
N CYS A 723 20.93 -7.34 -30.98
CA CYS A 723 21.63 -6.97 -32.21
C CYS A 723 22.90 -6.16 -31.92
N ILE A 724 22.81 -5.11 -31.10
CA ILE A 724 23.95 -4.27 -30.73
C ILE A 724 25.04 -5.08 -30.01
N GLU A 725 24.67 -5.94 -29.06
CA GLU A 725 25.63 -6.76 -28.30
C GLU A 725 26.24 -7.89 -29.14
N CYS A 726 25.59 -8.29 -30.24
CA CYS A 726 26.08 -9.28 -31.20
C CYS A 726 26.80 -8.68 -32.41
N ASP A 727 27.02 -7.35 -32.42
CA ASP A 727 27.65 -6.61 -33.53
C ASP A 727 26.85 -6.69 -34.87
N VAL A 728 25.54 -6.94 -34.75
CA VAL A 728 24.55 -7.01 -35.85
C VAL A 728 23.80 -5.68 -35.97
N ASP A 729 23.51 -5.23 -37.19
CA ASP A 729 22.70 -4.01 -37.38
C ASP A 729 21.33 -4.12 -36.70
N SER A 730 21.00 -3.09 -35.92
CA SER A 730 19.79 -2.99 -35.10
C SER A 730 18.66 -2.15 -35.74
N THR A 731 18.84 -1.69 -36.98
CA THR A 731 17.80 -1.00 -37.77
C THR A 731 16.86 -1.99 -38.49
N GLY A 732 15.69 -1.52 -38.94
CA GLY A 732 14.69 -2.35 -39.63
C GLY A 732 13.56 -2.89 -38.74
N SER A 733 12.73 -3.78 -39.30
CA SER A 733 11.57 -4.40 -38.65
C SER A 733 11.97 -5.55 -37.71
N ARG A 734 11.04 -5.98 -36.84
CA ARG A 734 11.24 -7.13 -35.94
C ARG A 734 11.68 -8.38 -36.70
N SER A 735 11.08 -8.66 -37.85
CA SER A 735 11.40 -9.82 -38.69
C SER A 735 12.83 -9.76 -39.23
N ASP A 736 13.28 -8.58 -39.69
CA ASP A 736 14.62 -8.39 -40.25
C ASP A 736 15.71 -8.57 -39.19
N LEU A 737 15.42 -8.15 -37.95
CA LEU A 737 16.32 -8.31 -36.80
C LEU A 737 16.39 -9.77 -36.33
N LEU A 738 15.24 -10.43 -36.23
CA LEU A 738 15.17 -11.86 -35.90
C LEU A 738 15.91 -12.69 -36.94
N LEU A 739 15.68 -12.46 -38.25
CA LEU A 739 16.36 -13.17 -39.33
C LEU A 739 17.89 -13.02 -39.27
N ARG A 740 18.41 -11.83 -38.98
CA ARG A 740 19.86 -11.59 -38.83
C ARG A 740 20.45 -12.20 -37.57
N LEU A 741 19.79 -12.06 -36.41
CA LEU A 741 20.24 -12.77 -35.21
C LEU A 741 20.24 -14.29 -35.44
N CYS A 742 19.30 -14.82 -36.23
CA CYS A 742 19.22 -16.23 -36.61
C CYS A 742 20.24 -16.68 -37.67
N SER A 743 20.78 -15.79 -38.51
CA SER A 743 21.91 -16.14 -39.38
C SER A 743 23.19 -16.29 -38.58
N GLU A 744 23.38 -15.43 -37.57
CA GLU A 744 24.58 -15.41 -36.74
C GLU A 744 24.61 -16.46 -35.62
N LEU A 745 23.50 -17.19 -35.37
CA LEU A 745 23.49 -18.33 -34.44
C LEU A 745 24.51 -19.43 -34.79
N LYS A 746 24.99 -19.46 -36.05
CA LYS A 746 26.07 -20.35 -36.51
C LYS A 746 27.44 -20.00 -35.91
N SER A 747 27.64 -18.76 -35.46
CA SER A 747 28.83 -18.35 -34.73
C SER A 747 28.70 -18.77 -33.28
N LYS A 748 29.60 -19.62 -32.80
CA LYS A 748 29.62 -20.08 -31.40
C LYS A 748 29.63 -18.90 -30.41
N GLN A 749 30.47 -17.90 -30.65
CA GLN A 749 30.56 -16.71 -29.81
C GLN A 749 29.25 -15.90 -29.80
N THR A 750 28.54 -15.84 -30.93
CA THR A 750 27.26 -15.12 -31.02
C THR A 750 26.12 -15.94 -30.44
N CYS A 751 26.14 -17.27 -30.59
CA CYS A 751 25.26 -18.21 -29.90
C CYS A 751 25.41 -18.09 -28.37
N ASP A 752 26.64 -18.02 -27.85
CA ASP A 752 26.93 -17.81 -26.43
C ASP A 752 26.43 -16.43 -25.94
N LYS A 753 26.64 -15.35 -26.72
CA LYS A 753 26.09 -14.00 -26.45
C LYS A 753 24.54 -13.98 -26.41
N ILE A 754 23.87 -14.62 -27.38
CA ILE A 754 22.41 -14.62 -27.47
C ILE A 754 21.80 -15.53 -26.38
N SER A 755 22.37 -16.73 -26.19
CA SER A 755 21.96 -17.69 -25.15
C SER A 755 22.09 -17.07 -23.77
N SER A 756 23.25 -16.48 -23.45
CA SER A 756 23.41 -15.79 -22.18
C SER A 756 22.37 -14.69 -22.02
N LYS A 757 22.19 -13.74 -22.96
CA LYS A 757 21.21 -12.65 -22.77
C LYS A 757 19.76 -13.12 -22.58
N ILE A 758 19.34 -14.17 -23.28
CA ILE A 758 18.01 -14.78 -23.18
C ILE A 758 17.83 -15.52 -21.84
N TRP A 759 18.90 -16.10 -21.29
CA TRP A 759 18.90 -16.89 -20.04
C TRP A 759 19.80 -16.31 -18.93
N SER A 760 20.00 -14.98 -18.86
CA SER A 760 20.77 -14.32 -17.77
C SER A 760 20.09 -13.08 -17.19
N SER A 761 18.94 -12.67 -17.71
CA SER A 761 18.38 -11.33 -17.48
C SER A 761 17.42 -11.19 -16.28
N SER A 762 17.04 -12.27 -15.58
CA SER A 762 16.73 -12.29 -14.14
C SER A 762 16.41 -13.70 -13.64
N GLY A 763 16.60 -13.96 -12.34
CA GLY A 763 16.14 -15.18 -11.72
C GLY A 763 14.63 -15.22 -11.58
N GLY A 764 14.00 -16.13 -12.33
CA GLY A 764 12.59 -16.48 -12.15
C GLY A 764 12.39 -17.37 -10.92
N TRP A 765 11.13 -17.61 -10.56
CA TRP A 765 10.78 -18.55 -9.48
C TRP A 765 10.14 -19.83 -10.04
N GLY A 766 10.56 -20.97 -9.51
CA GLY A 766 10.08 -22.30 -9.86
C GLY A 766 9.26 -22.92 -8.73
N VAL A 767 8.32 -23.79 -9.08
CA VAL A 767 7.55 -24.59 -8.11
C VAL A 767 7.41 -26.05 -8.53
N ILE A 768 7.36 -26.93 -7.53
CA ILE A 768 6.90 -28.32 -7.66
C ILE A 768 5.50 -28.39 -7.04
N MET A 769 4.53 -28.94 -7.78
CA MET A 769 3.14 -29.06 -7.34
C MET A 769 2.52 -30.43 -7.68
N CYS A 770 1.52 -30.88 -6.93
CA CYS A 770 0.73 -32.06 -7.32
C CYS A 770 -0.35 -31.70 -8.38
N PRO A 771 -0.94 -32.69 -9.08
CA PRO A 771 -2.09 -32.50 -9.97
C PRO A 771 -3.33 -31.82 -9.34
N CYS A 772 -3.47 -31.82 -8.01
CA CYS A 772 -4.51 -31.03 -7.35
C CYS A 772 -4.22 -29.50 -7.35
N GLY A 773 -3.03 -29.09 -7.80
CA GLY A 773 -2.56 -27.70 -7.87
C GLY A 773 -2.19 -27.10 -6.51
N ILE A 774 -1.67 -27.92 -5.59
CA ILE A 774 -1.02 -27.52 -4.34
C ILE A 774 0.50 -27.57 -4.54
N VAL A 775 1.20 -26.50 -4.17
CA VAL A 775 2.65 -26.34 -4.24
C VAL A 775 3.32 -26.98 -3.02
N TYR A 776 4.35 -27.81 -3.26
CA TYR A 776 5.17 -28.49 -2.25
C TYR A 776 6.55 -27.84 -2.09
N SER A 777 7.10 -27.31 -3.18
CA SER A 777 8.39 -26.61 -3.19
C SER A 777 8.29 -25.30 -3.96
N LEU A 778 9.03 -24.29 -3.49
CA LEU A 778 9.15 -22.95 -4.08
C LEU A 778 10.63 -22.54 -4.02
N LYS A 779 11.28 -22.38 -5.17
CA LYS A 779 12.63 -21.80 -5.27
C LYS A 779 12.56 -20.49 -6.04
N CYS A 780 13.03 -19.40 -5.43
CA CYS A 780 13.23 -18.12 -6.10
C CYS A 780 14.72 -18.01 -6.42
N ASN A 781 15.07 -18.09 -7.70
CA ASN A 781 16.46 -18.20 -8.13
C ASN A 781 17.12 -16.80 -8.19
N LEU A 782 18.44 -16.74 -7.99
CA LEU A 782 19.26 -15.55 -8.17
C LEU A 782 19.72 -15.42 -9.63
N ARG A 783 20.05 -16.55 -10.26
CA ARG A 783 20.35 -16.68 -11.69
C ARG A 783 19.13 -17.24 -12.41
N ALA A 784 19.18 -17.36 -13.75
CA ALA A 784 18.09 -17.99 -14.47
C ALA A 784 17.86 -19.44 -14.01
N GLU A 785 16.60 -19.85 -14.08
CA GLU A 785 16.19 -21.22 -13.77
C GLU A 785 16.77 -22.21 -14.80
N SER A 786 17.13 -23.40 -14.33
CA SER A 786 17.51 -24.53 -15.16
C SER A 786 17.11 -25.86 -14.47
N PRO A 787 17.21 -27.02 -15.16
CA PRO A 787 16.90 -28.33 -14.58
C PRO A 787 17.72 -28.66 -13.31
N GLN A 788 18.86 -28.00 -13.10
CA GLN A 788 19.64 -28.07 -11.86
C GLN A 788 18.84 -27.63 -10.63
N ASP A 789 18.05 -26.57 -10.76
CA ASP A 789 17.24 -26.03 -9.65
C ASP A 789 16.13 -26.99 -9.22
N PHE A 790 15.61 -27.78 -10.15
CA PHE A 790 14.65 -28.84 -9.85
C PHE A 790 15.31 -30.12 -9.35
N ALA A 791 16.53 -30.43 -9.79
CA ALA A 791 17.34 -31.51 -9.22
C ALA A 791 17.69 -31.23 -7.74
N ASP A 792 18.12 -30.01 -7.40
CA ASP A 792 18.32 -29.54 -6.01
C ASP A 792 17.08 -29.85 -5.14
N LEU A 793 15.91 -29.41 -5.62
CA LEU A 793 14.65 -29.57 -4.89
C LEU A 793 14.25 -31.04 -4.73
N LEU A 794 14.31 -31.84 -5.81
CA LEU A 794 13.95 -33.26 -5.77
C LEU A 794 14.88 -34.09 -4.88
N LEU A 795 16.19 -33.83 -4.93
CA LEU A 795 17.17 -34.51 -4.07
C LEU A 795 17.06 -34.05 -2.60
N SER A 796 16.38 -32.94 -2.34
CA SER A 796 16.03 -32.48 -0.98
C SER A 796 14.69 -33.04 -0.46
N TRP A 797 13.96 -33.87 -1.22
CA TRP A 797 12.73 -34.53 -0.77
C TRP A 797 13.03 -35.86 -0.06
N HIS A 798 12.24 -36.20 0.95
CA HIS A 798 12.36 -37.48 1.68
C HIS A 798 12.02 -38.69 0.78
N HIS A 799 11.07 -38.51 -0.12
CA HIS A 799 10.70 -39.49 -1.15
C HIS A 799 10.61 -38.82 -2.52
N MET A 800 11.29 -39.39 -3.51
CA MET A 800 11.22 -38.99 -4.92
C MET A 800 9.82 -39.34 -5.49
N PRO A 801 9.14 -38.45 -6.22
CA PRO A 801 7.88 -38.79 -6.90
C PRO A 801 8.10 -39.87 -7.98
N ASN A 802 7.16 -40.79 -8.16
CA ASN A 802 7.24 -41.80 -9.23
C ASN A 802 7.06 -41.21 -10.63
N VAL A 803 6.38 -40.07 -10.76
CA VAL A 803 6.16 -39.38 -12.03
C VAL A 803 6.36 -37.87 -11.88
N ILE A 804 7.31 -37.32 -12.62
CA ILE A 804 7.65 -35.90 -12.64
C ILE A 804 7.36 -35.34 -14.03
N ILE A 805 6.53 -34.30 -14.14
CA ILE A 805 6.13 -33.69 -15.42
C ILE A 805 6.82 -32.33 -15.59
N TYR A 806 7.65 -32.17 -16.62
CA TYR A 806 8.49 -30.98 -16.84
C TYR A 806 8.96 -30.85 -18.32
N ASP A 807 8.98 -29.63 -18.87
CA ASP A 807 9.31 -29.34 -20.28
C ASP A 807 10.77 -29.64 -20.70
N PHE A 808 11.63 -29.99 -19.75
CA PHE A 808 13.03 -30.40 -19.99
C PHE A 808 13.32 -31.77 -19.36
N ALA A 809 12.37 -32.72 -19.45
CA ALA A 809 12.42 -34.03 -18.80
C ALA A 809 13.74 -34.80 -18.96
N GLN A 810 14.26 -34.94 -20.19
CA GLN A 810 15.54 -35.64 -20.42
C GLN A 810 16.72 -34.95 -19.70
N ALA A 811 16.74 -33.62 -19.68
CA ALA A 811 17.81 -32.86 -19.03
C ALA A 811 17.74 -32.99 -17.50
N LEU A 812 16.53 -32.89 -16.92
CA LEU A 812 16.31 -33.10 -15.49
C LEU A 812 16.70 -34.52 -15.05
N ALA A 813 16.28 -35.54 -15.79
CA ALA A 813 16.61 -36.94 -15.49
C ALA A 813 18.12 -37.17 -15.46
N LYS A 814 18.83 -36.74 -16.51
CA LYS A 814 20.29 -36.87 -16.60
C LYS A 814 21.01 -36.08 -15.50
N HIS A 815 20.61 -34.83 -15.27
CA HIS A 815 21.22 -34.00 -14.23
C HIS A 815 21.02 -34.60 -12.83
N THR A 816 19.81 -35.12 -12.52
CA THR A 816 19.51 -35.73 -11.22
C THR A 816 20.30 -37.03 -11.01
N ASN A 817 20.44 -37.86 -12.04
CA ASN A 817 21.27 -39.07 -11.96
C ASN A 817 22.77 -38.77 -11.85
N LEU A 818 23.28 -37.75 -12.55
CA LEU A 818 24.69 -37.34 -12.44
C LEU A 818 25.08 -36.82 -11.05
N ARG A 819 24.12 -36.27 -10.27
CA ARG A 819 24.36 -35.87 -8.87
C ARG A 819 24.44 -37.05 -7.89
N VAL A 820 23.87 -38.23 -8.23
CA VAL A 820 23.88 -39.43 -7.38
C VAL A 820 24.08 -40.70 -8.24
N PRO A 821 25.25 -40.88 -8.87
CA PRO A 821 25.47 -41.89 -9.92
C PRO A 821 25.39 -43.33 -9.41
N GLU A 822 25.67 -43.56 -8.12
CA GLU A 822 25.59 -44.89 -7.50
C GLU A 822 24.15 -45.36 -7.27
N LYS A 823 23.20 -44.43 -7.08
CA LYS A 823 21.80 -44.74 -6.78
C LYS A 823 20.88 -44.66 -8.00
N LEU A 824 21.25 -43.87 -9.02
CA LEU A 824 20.41 -43.57 -10.20
C LEU A 824 18.95 -43.26 -9.83
N PRO A 825 18.71 -42.18 -9.05
CA PRO A 825 17.40 -41.83 -8.47
C PRO A 825 16.26 -41.64 -9.49
N ILE A 826 16.57 -41.49 -10.78
CA ILE A 826 15.63 -41.48 -11.89
C ILE A 826 15.89 -42.74 -12.75
N SER A 827 15.20 -43.83 -12.41
CA SER A 827 15.31 -45.15 -13.03
C SER A 827 13.93 -45.85 -13.04
N PRO A 828 13.65 -46.83 -13.93
CA PRO A 828 14.52 -47.39 -14.97
C PRO A 828 14.71 -46.45 -16.18
N PHE A 829 15.64 -46.78 -17.08
CA PHE A 829 15.82 -46.13 -18.40
C PHE A 829 15.96 -44.59 -18.40
N GLU A 830 16.68 -44.02 -17.42
CA GLU A 830 16.73 -42.56 -17.19
C GLU A 830 15.31 -41.92 -17.02
N GLY A 831 14.34 -42.68 -16.53
CA GLY A 831 12.94 -42.26 -16.38
C GLY A 831 12.15 -42.17 -17.69
N CYS A 832 12.59 -42.83 -18.76
CA CYS A 832 11.75 -43.12 -19.94
C CYS A 832 10.76 -44.25 -19.61
N LEU A 833 9.54 -44.18 -20.16
CA LEU A 833 8.47 -45.16 -19.87
C LEU A 833 8.78 -46.59 -20.34
N VAL A 834 9.65 -46.73 -21.35
CA VAL A 834 10.20 -47.98 -21.86
C VAL A 834 11.65 -47.76 -22.30
N GLU A 835 12.39 -48.85 -22.49
CA GLU A 835 13.76 -48.83 -23.02
C GLU A 835 13.86 -48.04 -24.34
N PRO A 836 14.90 -47.19 -24.55
CA PRO A 836 15.01 -46.28 -25.68
C PRO A 836 15.41 -46.93 -27.03
N THR A 837 14.87 -48.11 -27.33
CA THR A 837 15.07 -48.82 -28.60
C THR A 837 14.42 -48.09 -29.78
N GLN A 838 14.91 -48.35 -30.99
CA GLN A 838 14.36 -47.76 -32.22
C GLN A 838 12.88 -48.15 -32.44
N ALA A 839 12.54 -49.42 -32.24
CA ALA A 839 11.18 -49.92 -32.39
C ALA A 839 10.20 -49.24 -31.41
N ASN A 840 10.59 -49.03 -30.15
CA ASN A 840 9.76 -48.31 -29.17
C ASN A 840 9.52 -46.86 -29.59
N LYS A 841 10.54 -46.17 -30.12
CA LYS A 841 10.42 -44.80 -30.63
C LYS A 841 9.51 -44.71 -31.85
N GLU A 842 9.55 -45.70 -32.73
CA GLU A 842 8.67 -45.78 -33.91
C GLU A 842 7.20 -46.03 -33.50
N LEU A 843 6.94 -47.00 -32.62
CA LEU A 843 5.60 -47.24 -32.06
C LEU A 843 5.03 -45.99 -31.35
N ALA A 844 5.87 -45.24 -30.63
CA ALA A 844 5.49 -43.98 -29.98
C ALA A 844 5.30 -42.81 -30.96
N ARG A 845 6.03 -42.77 -32.08
CA ARG A 845 5.80 -41.82 -33.19
C ARG A 845 4.49 -42.11 -33.92
N CYS A 846 4.18 -43.38 -34.15
CA CYS A 846 2.94 -43.84 -34.77
C CYS A 846 1.71 -43.79 -33.84
N GLY A 847 1.87 -43.39 -32.57
CA GLY A 847 0.78 -43.33 -31.58
C GLY A 847 0.26 -44.70 -31.11
N GLN A 848 0.96 -45.79 -31.45
CA GLN A 848 0.59 -47.17 -31.17
C GLN A 848 1.12 -47.66 -29.81
N LEU A 849 2.17 -47.02 -29.27
CA LEU A 849 2.68 -47.33 -27.93
C LEU A 849 1.73 -46.79 -26.84
N LYS A 850 1.39 -47.65 -25.87
CA LYS A 850 0.77 -47.27 -24.58
C LYS A 850 1.46 -48.04 -23.46
N VAL A 851 1.68 -47.38 -22.33
CA VAL A 851 2.39 -47.93 -21.17
C VAL A 851 1.47 -47.82 -19.96
N SER A 852 1.10 -48.97 -19.38
CA SER A 852 0.22 -49.02 -18.21
C SER A 852 1.04 -48.96 -16.93
N LEU A 853 0.73 -48.02 -16.04
CA LEU A 853 1.33 -47.88 -14.72
C LEU A 853 0.28 -48.18 -13.63
N PRO A 854 -0.05 -49.48 -13.38
CA PRO A 854 -1.17 -49.86 -12.53
C PRO A 854 -1.00 -49.46 -11.06
N TRP A 855 0.24 -49.28 -10.60
CA TRP A 855 0.56 -48.83 -9.24
C TRP A 855 0.15 -47.37 -8.95
N LEU A 856 -0.33 -46.63 -9.96
CA LEU A 856 -1.01 -45.34 -9.79
C LEU A 856 -2.47 -45.46 -9.35
N ASP A 857 -3.11 -46.61 -9.56
CA ASP A 857 -4.51 -46.90 -9.19
C ASP A 857 -4.59 -47.76 -7.92
N GLU A 858 -3.80 -48.83 -7.81
CA GLU A 858 -3.70 -49.68 -6.61
C GLU A 858 -2.24 -49.83 -6.16
N LYS A 859 -1.96 -49.55 -4.87
CA LYS A 859 -0.62 -49.70 -4.29
C LYS A 859 -0.07 -51.12 -4.45
N THR A 860 1.16 -51.24 -4.95
CA THR A 860 1.92 -52.50 -5.06
C THR A 860 1.99 -53.20 -3.70
N ARG A 861 1.65 -54.50 -3.65
CA ARG A 861 1.56 -55.30 -2.42
C ARG A 861 2.90 -55.82 -1.88
N GLY A 862 4.01 -55.45 -2.51
CA GLY A 862 5.38 -55.77 -2.07
C GLY A 862 6.00 -54.63 -1.26
N THR A 863 6.78 -54.97 -0.24
CA THR A 863 7.58 -54.01 0.53
C THR A 863 8.96 -53.84 -0.10
N ASP A 864 9.02 -53.10 -1.20
CA ASP A 864 10.28 -52.55 -1.70
C ASP A 864 10.80 -51.48 -0.70
N PRO A 865 12.01 -51.61 -0.11
CA PRO A 865 12.57 -50.63 0.82
C PRO A 865 12.85 -49.24 0.20
N HIS A 866 12.81 -49.14 -1.13
CA HIS A 866 12.97 -47.91 -1.89
C HIS A 866 11.67 -47.48 -2.59
N GLY A 867 10.59 -48.27 -2.46
CA GLY A 867 9.28 -47.96 -3.01
C GLY A 867 8.64 -46.71 -2.39
N HIS A 868 8.17 -45.79 -3.23
CA HIS A 868 7.49 -44.57 -2.80
C HIS A 868 6.22 -44.89 -1.97
N PRO A 869 5.97 -44.22 -0.82
CA PRO A 869 5.04 -44.70 0.21
C PRO A 869 3.58 -44.85 -0.25
N VAL A 870 3.13 -44.09 -1.24
CA VAL A 870 1.75 -44.13 -1.75
C VAL A 870 1.52 -45.30 -2.72
N THR A 871 2.55 -45.66 -3.51
CA THR A 871 2.43 -46.54 -4.70
C THR A 871 3.12 -47.88 -4.51
N GLY A 872 4.13 -47.97 -3.64
CA GLY A 872 4.95 -49.16 -3.47
C GLY A 872 5.85 -49.49 -4.66
N SER A 873 6.00 -48.58 -5.64
CA SER A 873 6.97 -48.71 -6.73
C SER A 873 8.20 -47.82 -6.47
N ALA A 874 9.39 -48.35 -6.79
CA ALA A 874 10.65 -47.62 -6.84
C ALA A 874 10.96 -47.06 -8.24
N ASP A 875 10.05 -47.19 -9.21
CA ASP A 875 10.18 -46.60 -10.55
C ASP A 875 9.94 -45.07 -10.49
N HIS A 876 10.83 -44.31 -11.12
CA HIS A 876 10.82 -42.84 -11.17
C HIS A 876 10.95 -42.35 -12.62
N TYR A 877 9.81 -41.95 -13.20
CA TYR A 877 9.69 -41.48 -14.58
C TYR A 877 9.68 -39.95 -14.67
N VAL A 878 10.29 -39.40 -15.73
CA VAL A 878 10.26 -37.95 -16.01
C VAL A 878 9.69 -37.73 -17.41
N LEU A 879 8.55 -37.04 -17.45
CA LEU A 879 7.64 -36.95 -18.58
C LEU A 879 7.46 -35.50 -19.10
N CYS A 880 7.12 -35.37 -20.38
CA CYS A 880 6.73 -34.13 -21.04
C CYS A 880 5.22 -34.16 -21.37
N ASP A 881 4.51 -33.10 -21.03
CA ASP A 881 3.11 -32.89 -21.44
C ASP A 881 3.04 -32.35 -22.89
N ARG A 882 3.81 -31.31 -23.17
CA ARG A 882 3.85 -30.65 -24.49
C ARG A 882 4.73 -31.40 -25.47
N SER A 883 4.14 -31.86 -26.57
CA SER A 883 4.90 -32.17 -27.78
C SER A 883 5.34 -30.87 -28.46
N HIS A 884 6.52 -30.38 -28.10
CA HIS A 884 7.21 -29.35 -28.89
C HIS A 884 7.38 -29.82 -30.34
N GLU A 885 7.17 -28.93 -31.31
CA GLU A 885 7.41 -29.16 -32.74
C GLU A 885 8.93 -29.17 -33.01
N GLY A 886 9.57 -30.24 -32.54
CA GLY A 886 11.03 -30.35 -32.39
C GLY A 886 11.48 -31.21 -31.19
N SER A 887 10.59 -32.00 -30.57
CA SER A 887 10.96 -32.91 -29.48
C SER A 887 12.12 -33.83 -29.86
N THR A 888 13.15 -33.92 -29.03
CA THR A 888 14.32 -34.74 -29.31
C THR A 888 13.95 -36.23 -29.41
N ASP A 889 14.81 -37.03 -30.05
CA ASP A 889 14.63 -38.48 -30.15
C ASP A 889 14.60 -39.19 -28.77
N GLY A 890 15.06 -38.52 -27.70
CA GLY A 890 14.97 -38.98 -26.31
C GLY A 890 13.66 -38.62 -25.58
N ASP A 891 12.92 -37.61 -26.02
CA ASP A 891 11.66 -37.18 -25.38
C ASP A 891 10.43 -37.91 -25.94
N VAL A 892 10.57 -38.60 -27.09
CA VAL A 892 9.50 -39.38 -27.74
C VAL A 892 8.84 -40.39 -26.79
N LEU A 893 9.64 -41.01 -25.90
CA LEU A 893 9.21 -42.02 -24.91
C LEU A 893 8.86 -41.44 -23.54
N ARG A 894 8.83 -40.10 -23.43
CA ARG A 894 8.50 -39.35 -22.21
C ARG A 894 7.14 -38.66 -22.32
N LYS A 895 6.41 -38.80 -23.44
CA LYS A 895 5.11 -38.15 -23.64
C LYS A 895 4.07 -38.63 -22.63
N LEU A 896 3.45 -37.70 -21.90
CA LEU A 896 2.39 -37.97 -20.92
C LEU A 896 1.22 -38.79 -21.52
N THR A 897 0.90 -38.55 -22.80
CA THR A 897 -0.16 -39.23 -23.56
C THR A 897 0.10 -40.72 -23.82
N LEU A 898 1.29 -41.25 -23.48
CA LEU A 898 1.58 -42.69 -23.52
C LEU A 898 0.99 -43.44 -22.32
N VAL A 899 0.69 -42.76 -21.20
CA VAL A 899 0.20 -43.38 -19.95
C VAL A 899 -1.32 -43.19 -19.79
N PRO A 900 -2.16 -44.24 -19.96
CA PRO A 900 -3.61 -44.12 -19.84
C PRO A 900 -4.09 -43.62 -18.47
N GLN A 901 -3.41 -44.03 -17.38
CA GLN A 901 -3.74 -43.60 -16.02
C GLN A 901 -3.62 -42.08 -15.79
N LEU A 902 -2.82 -41.37 -16.61
CA LEU A 902 -2.50 -39.95 -16.41
C LEU A 902 -3.16 -39.04 -17.44
N ALA A 903 -3.34 -39.50 -18.69
CA ALA A 903 -3.73 -38.67 -19.83
C ALA A 903 -5.01 -37.83 -19.61
N ASP A 904 -6.02 -38.40 -18.95
CA ASP A 904 -7.28 -37.70 -18.64
C ASP A 904 -7.34 -37.12 -17.20
N ARG A 905 -6.34 -37.43 -16.35
CA ARG A 905 -6.34 -37.07 -14.92
C ARG A 905 -5.40 -35.92 -14.57
N VAL A 906 -4.37 -35.66 -15.39
CA VAL A 906 -3.32 -34.68 -15.10
C VAL A 906 -3.22 -33.67 -16.24
N SER A 907 -3.32 -32.38 -15.91
CA SER A 907 -3.28 -31.31 -16.91
C SER A 907 -2.07 -30.40 -16.73
N SER A 908 -1.26 -30.31 -17.79
CA SER A 908 -0.26 -29.25 -18.05
C SER A 908 -0.64 -27.88 -17.48
N GLN A 909 -1.86 -27.45 -17.83
CA GLN A 909 -2.37 -26.10 -17.62
C GLN A 909 -2.48 -25.68 -16.15
N ILE A 910 -2.35 -26.59 -15.17
CA ILE A 910 -2.49 -26.24 -13.74
C ILE A 910 -1.33 -25.36 -13.26
N SER A 911 -0.10 -25.61 -13.73
CA SER A 911 1.05 -24.74 -13.46
C SER A 911 0.92 -23.41 -14.21
N GLU A 912 0.55 -23.46 -15.50
CA GLU A 912 0.28 -22.28 -16.34
C GLU A 912 -0.79 -21.36 -15.73
N GLN A 913 -1.87 -21.93 -15.17
CA GLN A 913 -2.94 -21.19 -14.49
C GLN A 913 -2.47 -20.52 -13.20
N LEU A 914 -1.57 -21.16 -12.43
CA LEU A 914 -0.93 -20.51 -11.28
C LEU A 914 -0.09 -19.31 -11.76
N PHE A 915 0.74 -19.48 -12.78
CA PHE A 915 1.59 -18.40 -13.28
C PHE A 915 0.78 -17.27 -13.92
N ALA A 916 -0.27 -17.57 -14.69
CA ALA A 916 -1.19 -16.56 -15.25
C ALA A 916 -1.95 -15.77 -14.17
N GLN A 917 -2.12 -16.34 -12.97
CA GLN A 917 -2.61 -15.61 -11.80
C GLN A 917 -1.48 -14.79 -11.17
N MET A 918 -0.36 -15.42 -10.80
CA MET A 918 0.71 -14.76 -10.04
C MET A 918 1.45 -13.67 -10.82
N LYS A 919 1.48 -13.72 -12.16
CA LYS A 919 1.98 -12.65 -13.05
C LYS A 919 1.28 -11.30 -12.85
N LYS A 920 0.07 -11.29 -12.26
CA LYS A 920 -0.63 -10.07 -11.86
C LYS A 920 0.02 -9.37 -10.66
N ASN A 921 0.94 -10.04 -9.96
CA ASN A 921 1.68 -9.50 -8.82
C ASN A 921 3.02 -8.86 -9.23
N ASP A 922 3.55 -9.16 -10.43
CA ASP A 922 4.83 -8.65 -10.96
C ASP A 922 5.00 -7.14 -10.79
N TYR A 923 3.91 -6.36 -10.92
CA TYR A 923 3.97 -4.90 -10.85
C TYR A 923 4.37 -4.34 -9.47
N PHE A 924 4.31 -5.15 -8.40
CA PHE A 924 4.77 -4.79 -7.05
C PHE A 924 5.89 -5.70 -6.53
N LEU A 925 5.88 -6.99 -6.89
CA LEU A 925 6.96 -7.91 -6.50
C LEU A 925 8.28 -7.53 -7.18
N ASN A 926 8.28 -7.21 -8.48
CA ASN A 926 9.50 -6.85 -9.23
C ASN A 926 10.03 -5.44 -8.85
N MET A 927 9.33 -4.72 -7.97
CA MET A 927 9.72 -3.41 -7.42
C MET A 927 10.18 -3.48 -5.96
N SER A 928 10.20 -4.69 -5.37
CA SER A 928 10.57 -4.93 -3.96
C SER A 928 12.05 -5.30 -3.81
N LEU A 929 12.62 -5.07 -2.62
CA LEU A 929 13.93 -5.61 -2.24
C LEU A 929 13.92 -7.16 -2.27
N PRO A 930 15.05 -7.85 -2.48
CA PRO A 930 15.10 -9.31 -2.61
C PRO A 930 14.49 -10.07 -1.40
N SER A 931 14.86 -9.69 -0.17
CA SER A 931 14.28 -10.26 1.06
C SER A 931 12.76 -10.04 1.16
N THR A 932 12.30 -8.82 0.86
CA THR A 932 10.88 -8.45 0.77
C THR A 932 10.14 -9.27 -0.28
N HIS A 933 10.78 -9.57 -1.42
CA HIS A 933 10.20 -10.36 -2.52
C HIS A 933 10.02 -11.82 -2.09
N LEU A 934 11.05 -12.45 -1.54
CA LEU A 934 11.00 -13.82 -1.01
C LEU A 934 9.88 -13.99 0.01
N PHE A 935 9.85 -13.10 1.00
CA PHE A 935 8.92 -13.18 2.12
C PHE A 935 7.47 -12.97 1.65
N GLN A 936 7.22 -12.00 0.77
CA GLN A 936 5.91 -11.84 0.13
C GLN A 936 5.52 -13.05 -0.73
N MET A 937 6.44 -13.59 -1.54
CA MET A 937 6.15 -14.73 -2.41
C MET A 937 5.76 -15.97 -1.61
N ARG A 938 6.52 -16.32 -0.56
CA ARG A 938 6.19 -17.44 0.33
C ARG A 938 4.80 -17.26 0.94
N ASN A 939 4.47 -16.07 1.43
CA ASN A 939 3.18 -15.83 2.08
C ASN A 939 2.01 -15.85 1.08
N ILE A 940 2.22 -15.35 -0.15
CA ILE A 940 1.24 -15.41 -1.24
C ILE A 940 0.97 -16.87 -1.66
N ILE A 941 2.03 -17.69 -1.81
CA ILE A 941 1.92 -19.11 -2.17
C ILE A 941 1.34 -19.94 -1.02
N HIS A 942 1.70 -19.65 0.24
CA HIS A 942 1.11 -20.28 1.42
C HIS A 942 -0.40 -20.08 1.48
N HIS A 943 -0.88 -18.84 1.34
CA HIS A 943 -2.33 -18.57 1.35
C HIS A 943 -3.04 -19.07 0.10
N TYR A 944 -2.38 -19.11 -1.07
CA TYR A 944 -2.91 -19.80 -2.24
C TYR A 944 -3.12 -21.30 -1.93
N ASN A 945 -2.12 -21.95 -1.32
CA ASN A 945 -2.17 -23.35 -0.92
C ASN A 945 -3.32 -23.62 0.07
N GLU A 946 -3.48 -22.84 1.13
CA GLU A 946 -4.59 -23.05 2.08
C GLU A 946 -5.97 -22.78 1.47
N ASN A 947 -6.10 -21.74 0.64
CA ASN A 947 -7.33 -21.48 -0.11
C ASN A 947 -7.67 -22.62 -1.07
N LYS A 948 -6.67 -23.24 -1.70
CA LYS A 948 -6.82 -24.40 -2.59
C LYS A 948 -7.13 -25.68 -1.81
N ALA A 949 -6.43 -25.93 -0.70
CA ALA A 949 -6.64 -27.08 0.18
C ALA A 949 -8.04 -27.06 0.82
N SER A 950 -8.51 -25.89 1.25
CA SER A 950 -9.89 -25.69 1.70
C SER A 950 -10.93 -26.03 0.62
N LYS A 951 -10.69 -25.61 -0.64
CA LYS A 951 -11.53 -25.96 -1.80
C LYS A 951 -11.49 -27.45 -2.17
N LEU A 952 -10.41 -28.16 -1.85
CA LEU A 952 -10.32 -29.62 -2.00
C LEU A 952 -11.08 -30.34 -0.88
N ARG A 953 -10.81 -29.99 0.40
CA ARG A 953 -11.51 -30.53 1.58
C ARG A 953 -13.04 -30.38 1.48
N THR A 954 -13.52 -29.24 0.98
CA THR A 954 -14.96 -28.96 0.77
C THR A 954 -15.57 -29.60 -0.49
N ARG A 955 -14.76 -30.17 -1.39
CA ARG A 955 -15.23 -31.04 -2.48
C ARG A 955 -15.35 -32.49 -1.99
N SER A 956 -14.30 -33.04 -1.38
CA SER A 956 -14.28 -34.42 -0.89
C SER A 956 -15.41 -34.72 0.11
N THR A 957 -15.69 -33.78 1.01
CA THR A 957 -16.82 -33.89 1.97
C THR A 957 -18.19 -33.88 1.30
N LYS A 958 -18.37 -33.17 0.17
CA LYS A 958 -19.62 -33.16 -0.60
C LYS A 958 -19.83 -34.39 -1.47
N SER A 959 -18.76 -35.12 -1.81
CA SER A 959 -18.86 -36.41 -2.51
C SER A 959 -19.06 -37.61 -1.56
N LEU A 960 -18.95 -37.43 -0.24
CA LEU A 960 -18.91 -38.54 0.73
C LEU A 960 -20.19 -38.74 1.55
N ALA A 961 -21.23 -37.89 1.42
CA ALA A 961 -22.54 -38.14 2.03
C ALA A 961 -23.68 -37.42 1.29
N PRO A 962 -24.92 -37.96 1.31
CA PRO A 962 -25.36 -39.19 1.99
C PRO A 962 -25.74 -40.32 1.01
N ASN A 963 -25.02 -41.45 1.08
CA ASN A 963 -25.50 -42.76 0.59
C ASN A 963 -24.88 -43.96 1.35
N LEU A 964 -24.10 -43.71 2.42
CA LEU A 964 -23.41 -44.72 3.24
C LEU A 964 -23.50 -44.41 4.75
N LEU A 965 -24.60 -43.79 5.20
CA LEU A 965 -24.92 -43.57 6.61
C LEU A 965 -26.36 -43.98 6.90
N THR A 966 -26.69 -45.23 6.58
CA THR A 966 -28.03 -45.80 6.84
C THR A 966 -28.03 -47.32 7.05
N GLU A 967 -26.86 -47.95 7.26
CA GLU A 967 -26.78 -49.42 7.44
C GLU A 967 -25.61 -49.87 8.34
N ALA A 968 -25.39 -49.18 9.47
CA ALA A 968 -24.34 -49.52 10.44
C ALA A 968 -24.68 -49.08 11.89
N THR A 969 -25.91 -49.31 12.36
CA THR A 969 -26.29 -49.00 13.77
C THR A 969 -27.45 -49.81 14.35
N LEU A 970 -27.91 -50.87 13.65
CA LEU A 970 -28.91 -51.82 14.15
C LEU A 970 -28.40 -53.24 13.84
N GLY A 971 -27.71 -53.84 14.82
CA GLY A 971 -26.96 -55.08 14.63
C GLY A 971 -26.42 -55.69 15.93
N THR A 972 -27.31 -55.85 16.92
CA THR A 972 -27.24 -56.79 18.06
C THR A 972 -25.93 -57.02 18.84
N PHE A 973 -26.00 -56.75 20.15
CA PHE A 973 -25.32 -57.43 21.27
C PHE A 973 -23.80 -57.68 21.15
#